data_AF-A0A2A4KLY0-F1
#
_entry.id   AF-A0A2A4KLY0-F1
#
_cell.length_a   1.000
_cell.length_b   1.000
_cell.length_c   1.000
_cell.angle_alpha   90.00
_cell.angle_beta   90.00
_cell.angle_gamma   90.00
#
_symmetry.space_group_name_H-M   'P 1'
#
loop_
_entity.id
_entity.type
_entity.pdbx_description
1 polymer ?
#
loop_
_entity_poly.entity_id
_entity_poly.type
_entity_poly.pdbx_seq_one_letter_code
_entity_poly.pdbx_strand_id
1 'polypeptide(L)'
;MSLPDAHTGHDVVVVGNGSLGSSLAVELALRGASVALVGPAKRPYAASTAAGAMLGCFGEVTTSLLAHPYGQAKFDLDLKAKDVWPGWLETLADGTGDGSDLITAKGTTVLLNTVGTGPIDTENYTAIQQALDKHGEAYESVDPADVGWLDPDPNSRPLRAMHIPGEHAVDSGRLLHRLDATARRLGVSFLDHRAVSVVRDGDRARGVILDDGTVVRGSTVVLAGGVGSQELVDSVDRLGDCIPRLVAGYGVSAVVTTQDGTQPDAVIRTPNRAFACGLHVVPRGTARVYIGATNIINPRPLADPVMRDLLFLLECSHRQIRRDLWSSSVVGVQVGNRPVSLDGFPLLGETPLSGLWMMTGTYRDGLFLSPLLAREFAARLHGETPELDLDLFVPERRPLQGASREETIRTTVEHMLATGYEHHWNIPTDWQELLGPDLETIYRDWAGRIDPDFTPPPELLASSRLHPGMTEWIRSYYDSCRSRFGAPTPPVVRVGDEVRRATERLSQARVWTPGPDALALAAHALELSPEAAETLDLDAEIAPEEATRLRALVDRRADRVPLEYLTGRATLFGLALEVGQGVFVPRVHSEAMVTDALARTAPGALHAVDLCTGSGAIALAVGALRPGSTVTGVDLSDTALDYAVRNAAKLSGRVDSRVAFIAGDITGPGLLASMDGSVDLVTANPPYVPDSLRIPPEWAVHQPAEAIYSGWDGLDLIRSVARVSARLLTEGGVLAVEHYDAVTDEVLAILTAAGFEAVISHRDHDGFQRYVTALRGPRG
;
A
#
# COMPACT_ATOMS: atom_id res chain seq x y z
N MET A 1 58.20 -5.90 11.35
CA MET A 1 59.04 -5.64 10.17
C MET A 1 58.82 -4.18 9.80
N SER A 2 59.85 -3.35 9.94
CA SER A 2 59.76 -1.89 9.81
C SER A 2 59.47 -1.52 8.35
N LEU A 3 58.31 -0.90 8.10
CA LEU A 3 57.91 -0.44 6.76
C LEU A 3 58.64 0.87 6.40
N PRO A 4 58.99 1.09 5.11
CA PRO A 4 59.72 2.28 4.66
C PRO A 4 58.88 3.56 4.67
N ASP A 5 59.59 4.69 4.55
CA ASP A 5 59.23 6.08 4.84
C ASP A 5 57.85 6.62 4.40
N ALA A 6 57.35 7.51 5.26
CA ALA A 6 56.02 8.08 5.29
C ALA A 6 55.75 9.10 4.17
N HIS A 7 54.60 8.94 3.49
CA HIS A 7 53.89 10.11 2.98
C HIS A 7 53.32 10.91 4.16
N THR A 8 53.40 12.24 4.02
CA THR A 8 52.95 13.30 4.94
C THR A 8 51.64 12.96 5.65
N GLY A 9 51.58 13.16 6.97
CA GLY A 9 50.33 13.02 7.70
C GLY A 9 49.30 14.03 7.19
N HIS A 10 48.13 13.55 6.78
CA HIS A 10 46.99 14.38 6.42
C HIS A 10 46.08 14.59 7.63
N ASP A 11 45.33 15.69 7.67
CA ASP A 11 44.31 15.87 8.70
C ASP A 11 43.20 14.84 8.49
N VAL A 12 42.73 14.73 7.24
CA VAL A 12 41.65 13.82 6.85
C VAL A 12 42.04 13.01 5.60
N VAL A 13 41.82 11.69 5.66
CA VAL A 13 41.86 10.79 4.50
C VAL A 13 40.43 10.48 4.07
N VAL A 14 40.03 10.98 2.91
CA VAL A 14 38.72 10.70 2.31
C VAL A 14 38.87 9.55 1.33
N VAL A 15 38.24 8.41 1.64
CA VAL A 15 38.26 7.23 0.78
C VAL A 15 37.02 7.22 -0.10
N GLY A 16 37.23 7.31 -1.41
CA GLY A 16 36.18 7.35 -2.43
C GLY A 16 36.16 8.70 -3.15
N ASN A 17 36.37 8.69 -4.46
CA ASN A 17 36.38 9.88 -5.33
C ASN A 17 35.09 10.03 -6.16
N GLY A 18 33.96 9.54 -5.63
CA GLY A 18 32.62 9.83 -6.16
C GLY A 18 32.15 11.24 -5.81
N SER A 19 30.87 11.55 -6.07
CA SER A 19 30.27 12.86 -5.75
C SER A 19 30.40 13.23 -4.27
N LEU A 20 30.11 12.28 -3.37
CA LEU A 20 30.21 12.47 -1.92
C LEU A 20 31.64 12.80 -1.48
N GLY A 21 32.60 11.91 -1.74
CA GLY A 21 33.98 12.11 -1.27
C GLY A 21 34.69 13.29 -1.94
N SER A 22 34.41 13.56 -3.22
CA SER A 22 35.00 14.73 -3.90
C SER A 22 34.43 16.04 -3.37
N SER A 23 33.12 16.10 -3.07
CA SER A 23 32.50 17.29 -2.46
C SER A 23 33.04 17.51 -1.04
N LEU A 24 33.18 16.45 -0.23
CA LEU A 24 33.77 16.54 1.10
C LEU A 24 35.22 17.02 1.05
N ALA A 25 36.03 16.53 0.10
CA ALA A 25 37.40 16.98 -0.05
C ALA A 25 37.49 18.48 -0.37
N VAL A 26 36.58 19.01 -1.20
CA VAL A 26 36.48 20.45 -1.47
C VAL A 26 36.09 21.22 -0.21
N GLU A 27 35.02 20.83 0.49
CA GLU A 27 34.54 21.51 1.71
C GLU A 27 35.56 21.51 2.86
N LEU A 28 36.30 20.42 3.03
CA LEU A 28 37.40 20.31 3.99
C LEU A 28 38.58 21.22 3.61
N ALA A 29 38.97 21.24 2.34
CA ALA A 29 40.06 22.07 1.86
C ALA A 29 39.73 23.57 1.92
N LEU A 30 38.46 23.96 1.68
CA LEU A 30 37.98 25.33 1.90
C LEU A 30 38.11 25.78 3.37
N ARG A 31 38.01 24.84 4.32
CA ARG A 31 38.28 25.06 5.75
C ARG A 31 39.74 24.90 6.14
N GLY A 32 40.65 24.80 5.16
CA GLY A 32 42.10 24.75 5.38
C GLY A 32 42.64 23.41 5.88
N ALA A 33 41.85 22.32 5.83
CA ALA A 33 42.33 20.99 6.19
C ALA A 33 43.26 20.40 5.11
N SER A 34 44.30 19.69 5.53
CA SER A 34 45.11 18.85 4.64
C SER A 34 44.36 17.56 4.33
N VAL A 35 43.98 17.37 3.05
CA VAL A 35 43.14 16.24 2.61
C VAL A 35 43.87 15.34 1.63
N ALA A 36 43.81 14.02 1.87
CA ALA A 36 44.10 13.00 0.87
C ALA A 36 42.78 12.40 0.35
N LEU A 37 42.53 12.54 -0.95
CA LEU A 37 41.41 11.92 -1.64
C LEU A 37 41.88 10.63 -2.35
N VAL A 38 41.42 9.50 -1.83
CA VAL A 38 41.84 8.16 -2.26
C VAL A 38 40.78 7.55 -3.17
N GLY A 39 41.15 7.15 -4.37
CA GLY A 39 40.27 6.38 -5.25
C GLY A 39 40.79 6.32 -6.68
N PRO A 40 40.52 5.23 -7.42
CA PRO A 40 41.02 5.11 -8.79
C PRO A 40 40.43 6.20 -9.70
N ALA A 41 41.23 6.80 -10.57
CA ALA A 41 40.86 7.90 -11.47
C ALA A 41 39.72 7.52 -12.43
N LYS A 42 39.65 6.24 -12.82
CA LYS A 42 38.58 5.69 -13.66
C LYS A 42 37.29 5.38 -12.90
N ARG A 43 37.28 5.52 -11.57
CA ARG A 43 36.11 5.33 -10.69
C ARG A 43 35.36 4.01 -10.97
N PRO A 44 36.05 2.85 -10.97
CA PRO A 44 35.38 1.58 -11.23
C PRO A 44 34.25 1.38 -10.21
N TYR A 45 33.12 0.85 -10.69
CA TYR A 45 31.92 0.57 -9.89
C TYR A 45 31.18 1.79 -9.33
N ALA A 46 31.66 3.03 -9.52
CA ALA A 46 31.05 4.19 -8.90
C ALA A 46 29.61 4.45 -9.41
N ALA A 47 28.68 4.70 -8.49
CA ALA A 47 27.34 5.13 -8.85
C ALA A 47 27.32 6.52 -9.51
N SER A 48 28.22 7.42 -9.08
CA SER A 48 28.22 8.82 -9.52
C SER A 48 28.49 8.99 -11.02
N THR A 49 29.32 8.13 -11.62
CA THR A 49 29.62 8.21 -13.06
C THR A 49 28.40 7.82 -13.90
N ALA A 50 27.64 6.82 -13.47
CA ALA A 50 26.45 6.32 -14.15
C ALA A 50 25.15 7.05 -13.78
N ALA A 51 25.20 8.08 -12.94
CA ALA A 51 24.00 8.73 -12.40
C ALA A 51 23.22 9.52 -13.47
N GLY A 52 21.89 9.42 -13.43
CA GLY A 52 21.00 10.35 -14.13
C GLY A 52 21.16 11.79 -13.63
N ALA A 53 21.59 11.94 -12.36
CA ALA A 53 21.96 13.21 -11.73
C ALA A 53 20.84 14.26 -11.80
N MET A 54 19.61 13.80 -11.54
CA MET A 54 18.46 14.67 -11.29
C MET A 54 18.68 15.42 -9.98
N LEU A 55 18.44 16.72 -10.00
CA LEU A 55 18.49 17.63 -8.86
C LEU A 55 17.05 17.93 -8.43
N GLY A 56 16.40 16.93 -7.86
CA GLY A 56 15.01 16.99 -7.42
C GLY A 56 14.73 15.92 -6.38
N CYS A 57 13.84 16.21 -5.45
CA CYS A 57 13.47 15.31 -4.36
C CYS A 57 12.00 14.92 -4.39
N PHE A 58 11.13 15.75 -4.97
CA PHE A 58 9.69 15.49 -4.99
C PHE A 58 9.34 14.40 -5.99
N GLY A 59 9.97 14.39 -7.17
CA GLY A 59 9.72 13.36 -8.19
C GLY A 59 10.08 11.92 -7.75
N GLU A 60 10.83 11.76 -6.65
CA GLU A 60 11.24 10.46 -6.08
C GLU A 60 10.33 9.99 -4.92
N VAL A 61 9.38 10.82 -4.47
CA VAL A 61 8.52 10.52 -3.30
C VAL A 61 7.68 9.28 -3.56
N THR A 62 7.64 8.40 -2.55
CA THR A 62 6.75 7.23 -2.50
C THR A 62 5.87 7.30 -1.25
N THR A 63 4.76 6.55 -1.27
CA THR A 63 3.92 6.36 -0.08
C THR A 63 4.72 5.82 1.11
N SER A 64 5.57 4.83 0.86
CA SER A 64 6.43 4.20 1.87
C SER A 64 7.50 5.13 2.45
N LEU A 65 8.01 6.08 1.67
CA LEU A 65 9.03 7.02 2.16
C LEU A 65 8.48 7.94 3.25
N LEU A 66 7.24 8.42 3.10
CA LEU A 66 6.65 9.39 4.02
C LEU A 66 5.86 8.75 5.17
N ALA A 67 5.67 7.42 5.13
CA ALA A 67 4.85 6.69 6.11
C ALA A 67 5.49 6.60 7.51
N HIS A 68 6.81 6.76 7.64
CA HIS A 68 7.51 6.54 8.92
C HIS A 68 8.58 7.60 9.21
N PRO A 69 8.85 7.93 10.50
CA PRO A 69 9.86 8.91 10.92
C PRO A 69 11.23 8.80 10.24
N TYR A 70 11.75 7.59 9.99
CA TYR A 70 13.05 7.39 9.35
C TYR A 70 13.06 7.85 7.89
N GLY A 71 11.98 7.56 7.14
CA GLY A 71 11.84 7.98 5.76
C GLY A 71 11.56 9.49 5.65
N GLN A 72 10.76 10.05 6.57
CA GLN A 72 10.58 11.50 6.70
C GLN A 72 11.92 12.19 7.00
N ALA A 73 12.72 11.69 7.95
CA ALA A 73 14.03 12.27 8.25
C ALA A 73 14.99 12.22 7.05
N LYS A 74 14.93 11.16 6.24
CA LYS A 74 15.67 11.10 4.98
C LYS A 74 15.16 12.15 3.99
N PHE A 75 13.85 12.29 3.82
CA PHE A 75 13.27 13.30 2.93
C PHE A 75 13.58 14.73 3.39
N ASP A 76 13.68 14.97 4.70
CA ASP A 76 14.07 16.27 5.26
C ASP A 76 15.52 16.64 4.88
N LEU A 77 16.42 15.66 4.75
CA LEU A 77 17.77 15.89 4.18
C LEU A 77 17.68 16.31 2.72
N ASP A 78 16.81 15.66 1.94
CA ASP A 78 16.62 15.96 0.52
C ASP A 78 16.05 17.38 0.32
N LEU A 79 15.09 17.80 1.15
CA LEU A 79 14.57 19.18 1.17
C LEU A 79 15.67 20.21 1.45
N LYS A 80 16.53 19.95 2.43
CA LYS A 80 17.65 20.86 2.73
C LYS A 80 18.69 20.85 1.61
N ALA A 81 18.95 19.70 0.99
CA ALA A 81 19.95 19.59 -0.07
C ALA A 81 19.55 20.40 -1.31
N LYS A 82 18.25 20.43 -1.64
CA LYS A 82 17.69 21.27 -2.71
C LYS A 82 18.19 22.72 -2.61
N ASP A 83 18.13 23.31 -1.42
CA ASP A 83 18.45 24.72 -1.20
C ASP A 83 19.97 25.02 -1.21
N VAL A 84 20.83 23.99 -1.10
CA VAL A 84 22.29 24.13 -1.12
C VAL A 84 22.85 24.18 -2.55
N TRP A 85 22.17 23.58 -3.53
CA TRP A 85 22.68 23.43 -4.89
C TRP A 85 23.06 24.75 -5.60
N PRO A 86 22.26 25.84 -5.55
CA PRO A 86 22.64 27.08 -6.22
C PRO A 86 24.00 27.63 -5.77
N GLY A 87 24.22 27.77 -4.46
CA GLY A 87 25.51 28.23 -3.92
C GLY A 87 26.66 27.23 -4.13
N TRP A 88 26.32 25.94 -4.24
CA TRP A 88 27.32 24.92 -4.58
C TRP A 88 27.83 25.06 -6.03
N LEU A 89 26.95 25.35 -6.99
CA LEU A 89 27.36 25.60 -8.37
C LEU A 89 28.30 26.81 -8.46
N GLU A 90 28.02 27.87 -7.71
CA GLU A 90 28.89 29.05 -7.62
C GLU A 90 30.28 28.70 -7.06
N THR A 91 30.33 27.85 -6.04
CA THR A 91 31.60 27.36 -5.45
C THR A 91 32.44 26.59 -6.47
N LEU A 92 31.78 25.84 -7.35
CA LEU A 92 32.41 25.06 -8.41
C LEU A 92 32.74 25.88 -9.66
N ALA A 93 32.37 27.15 -9.74
CA ALA A 93 32.62 27.99 -10.91
C ALA A 93 34.11 28.06 -11.27
N ASP A 94 34.39 27.95 -12.57
CA ASP A 94 35.75 27.97 -13.12
C ASP A 94 36.22 29.37 -13.57
N GLY A 95 35.47 30.43 -13.20
CA GLY A 95 35.74 31.82 -13.54
C GLY A 95 35.16 32.28 -14.88
N THR A 96 34.45 31.42 -15.61
CA THR A 96 33.75 31.79 -16.86
C THR A 96 32.25 32.05 -16.69
N GLY A 97 31.69 31.81 -15.50
CA GLY A 97 30.28 31.99 -15.15
C GLY A 97 30.01 31.63 -13.69
N ASP A 98 28.75 31.36 -13.34
CA ASP A 98 28.26 30.99 -11.99
C ASP A 98 28.10 29.45 -11.80
N GLY A 99 28.58 28.65 -12.76
CA GLY A 99 28.45 27.19 -12.74
C GLY A 99 27.12 26.64 -13.26
N SER A 100 26.19 27.49 -13.68
CA SER A 100 24.89 27.10 -14.27
C SER A 100 25.00 26.31 -15.58
N ASP A 101 26.17 26.32 -16.24
CA ASP A 101 26.47 25.51 -17.43
C ASP A 101 26.46 23.98 -17.16
N LEU A 102 26.48 23.58 -15.88
CA LEU A 102 26.29 22.20 -15.46
C LEU A 102 24.82 21.75 -15.56
N ILE A 103 23.86 22.68 -15.49
CA ILE A 103 22.43 22.38 -15.53
C ILE A 103 22.05 21.96 -16.95
N THR A 104 21.33 20.85 -17.04
CA THR A 104 20.93 20.21 -18.30
C THR A 104 19.43 20.17 -18.51
N ALA A 105 18.62 20.34 -17.46
CA ALA A 105 17.16 20.28 -17.51
C ALA A 105 16.49 21.45 -16.77
N LYS A 106 15.33 21.88 -17.28
CA LYS A 106 14.47 22.95 -16.72
C LYS A 106 13.17 22.34 -16.20
N GLY A 107 13.16 21.84 -14.97
CA GLY A 107 12.02 21.13 -14.41
C GLY A 107 12.10 19.61 -14.57
N THR A 108 11.16 18.95 -13.90
CA THR A 108 10.84 17.52 -14.04
C THR A 108 9.38 17.36 -14.40
N THR A 109 9.09 16.55 -15.40
CA THR A 109 7.74 16.13 -15.76
C THR A 109 7.53 14.68 -15.33
N VAL A 110 6.60 14.44 -14.42
CA VAL A 110 6.23 13.11 -13.92
C VAL A 110 4.98 12.61 -14.66
N LEU A 111 5.07 11.42 -15.24
CA LEU A 111 4.02 10.77 -16.03
C LEU A 111 3.42 9.60 -15.25
N LEU A 112 2.12 9.62 -15.02
CA LEU A 112 1.37 8.43 -14.63
C LEU A 112 0.92 7.73 -15.90
N ASN A 113 1.48 6.56 -16.23
CA ASN A 113 1.13 5.83 -17.43
C ASN A 113 0.31 4.58 -17.20
N THR A 114 -0.18 3.98 -18.30
CA THR A 114 -0.96 2.74 -18.27
C THR A 114 -0.13 1.50 -17.98
N VAL A 115 1.21 1.64 -17.85
CA VAL A 115 2.13 0.53 -17.61
C VAL A 115 2.45 0.47 -16.13
N GLY A 116 2.11 -0.63 -15.46
CA GLY A 116 2.34 -0.78 -14.02
C GLY A 116 1.07 -1.21 -13.29
N THR A 117 0.96 -0.88 -12.01
CA THR A 117 -0.20 -1.23 -11.18
C THR A 117 -0.75 0.00 -10.46
N GLY A 118 -2.08 0.06 -10.32
CA GLY A 118 -2.75 1.13 -9.58
C GLY A 118 -2.14 1.39 -8.19
N PRO A 119 -1.98 0.36 -7.34
CA PRO A 119 -1.45 0.51 -5.98
C PRO A 119 -0.06 1.15 -5.89
N ILE A 120 0.81 1.00 -6.89
CA ILE A 120 2.15 1.58 -6.79
C ILE A 120 2.28 2.87 -7.59
N ASP A 121 1.79 2.89 -8.83
CA ASP A 121 1.98 4.00 -9.73
C ASP A 121 1.08 5.17 -9.38
N THR A 122 -0.20 4.89 -9.15
CA THR A 122 -1.19 5.95 -8.86
C THR A 122 -1.00 6.49 -7.45
N GLU A 123 -0.69 5.63 -6.48
CA GLU A 123 -0.42 6.06 -5.11
C GLU A 123 0.86 6.88 -5.02
N ASN A 124 1.97 6.45 -5.64
CA ASN A 124 3.20 7.25 -5.64
C ASN A 124 3.03 8.56 -6.40
N TYR A 125 2.33 8.57 -7.54
CA TYR A 125 1.99 9.83 -8.23
C TYR A 125 1.21 10.78 -7.33
N THR A 126 0.23 10.25 -6.58
CA THR A 126 -0.56 11.04 -5.62
C THR A 126 0.28 11.52 -4.43
N ALA A 127 1.19 10.68 -3.91
CA ALA A 127 2.10 11.05 -2.83
C ALA A 127 3.05 12.18 -3.24
N ILE A 128 3.54 12.18 -4.48
CA ILE A 128 4.33 13.29 -5.03
C ILE A 128 3.50 14.59 -5.00
N GLN A 129 2.26 14.56 -5.50
CA GLN A 129 1.38 15.74 -5.46
C GLN A 129 1.14 16.24 -4.03
N GLN A 130 0.81 15.33 -3.10
CA GLN A 130 0.58 15.67 -1.70
C GLN A 130 1.82 16.25 -1.02
N ALA A 131 3.01 15.73 -1.34
CA ALA A 131 4.26 16.28 -0.83
C ALA A 131 4.51 17.70 -1.37
N LEU A 132 4.28 17.93 -2.66
CA LEU A 132 4.39 19.27 -3.25
C LEU A 132 3.42 20.25 -2.57
N ASP A 133 2.14 19.87 -2.41
CA ASP A 133 1.12 20.68 -1.74
C ASP A 133 1.51 20.99 -0.28
N LYS A 134 1.94 19.98 0.48
CA LYS A 134 2.35 20.11 1.88
C LYS A 134 3.52 21.07 2.07
N HIS A 135 4.45 21.10 1.13
CA HIS A 135 5.65 21.93 1.18
C HIS A 135 5.50 23.26 0.42
N GLY A 136 4.35 23.53 -0.18
CA GLY A 136 4.08 24.77 -0.91
C GLY A 136 4.93 24.91 -2.19
N GLU A 137 5.34 23.79 -2.79
CA GLU A 137 6.19 23.76 -3.97
C GLU A 137 5.34 23.81 -5.23
N ALA A 138 5.77 24.63 -6.20
CA ALA A 138 5.01 24.84 -7.42
C ALA A 138 5.02 23.59 -8.31
N TYR A 139 3.85 23.21 -8.82
CA TYR A 139 3.70 22.24 -9.90
C TYR A 139 2.45 22.55 -10.72
N GLU A 140 2.42 22.04 -11.95
CA GLU A 140 1.30 22.20 -12.87
C GLU A 140 0.82 20.83 -13.33
N SER A 141 -0.49 20.59 -13.27
CA SER A 141 -1.09 19.44 -13.95
C SER A 141 -1.10 19.74 -15.45
N VAL A 142 -0.52 18.85 -16.26
CA VAL A 142 -0.40 19.02 -17.71
C VAL A 142 -1.15 17.87 -18.40
N ASP A 143 -1.86 18.18 -19.48
CA ASP A 143 -2.38 17.11 -20.35
C ASP A 143 -1.19 16.37 -20.96
N PRO A 144 -1.08 15.04 -20.85
CA PRO A 144 -0.01 14.29 -21.50
C PRO A 144 0.19 14.61 -22.98
N ALA A 145 -0.87 14.95 -23.72
CA ALA A 145 -0.78 15.32 -25.14
C ALA A 145 -0.02 16.64 -25.37
N ASP A 146 0.05 17.51 -24.36
CA ASP A 146 0.73 18.81 -24.41
C ASP A 146 2.18 18.74 -23.90
N VAL A 147 2.61 17.60 -23.34
CA VAL A 147 4.00 17.40 -22.93
C VAL A 147 4.89 17.31 -24.17
N GLY A 148 5.62 18.40 -24.45
CA GLY A 148 6.54 18.46 -25.58
C GLY A 148 7.55 17.31 -25.58
N TRP A 149 7.92 16.84 -26.78
CA TRP A 149 8.85 15.73 -27.04
C TRP A 149 8.33 14.31 -26.71
N LEU A 150 7.22 14.19 -25.98
CA LEU A 150 6.59 12.91 -25.65
C LEU A 150 5.89 12.29 -26.87
N ASP A 151 6.14 11.01 -27.17
CA ASP A 151 5.49 10.25 -28.25
C ASP A 151 5.41 8.74 -27.91
N PRO A 152 4.60 8.34 -26.91
CA PRO A 152 4.51 6.97 -26.42
C PRO A 152 3.76 6.06 -27.41
N ASP A 153 3.98 4.76 -27.29
CA ASP A 153 3.13 3.75 -27.90
C ASP A 153 1.68 3.86 -27.38
N PRO A 154 0.65 3.66 -28.22
CA PRO A 154 -0.76 3.75 -27.79
C PRO A 154 -1.15 2.87 -26.59
N ASN A 155 -0.46 1.75 -26.37
CA ASN A 155 -0.70 0.84 -25.24
C ASN A 155 0.05 1.24 -23.97
N SER A 156 0.92 2.26 -24.05
CA SER A 156 1.74 2.76 -22.95
C SER A 156 1.59 4.27 -22.73
N ARG A 157 0.48 4.84 -23.22
CA ARG A 157 0.19 6.27 -23.11
C ARG A 157 0.04 6.72 -21.64
N PRO A 158 0.49 7.92 -21.28
CA PRO A 158 0.19 8.48 -19.98
C PRO A 158 -1.30 8.79 -19.80
N LEU A 159 -1.80 8.56 -18.59
CA LEU A 159 -3.12 8.94 -18.13
C LEU A 159 -3.13 10.36 -17.57
N ARG A 160 -2.05 10.74 -16.87
CA ARG A 160 -1.88 12.06 -16.23
C ARG A 160 -0.41 12.47 -16.29
N ALA A 161 -0.14 13.77 -16.30
CA ALA A 161 1.19 14.33 -16.19
C ALA A 161 1.21 15.53 -15.24
N MET A 162 2.32 15.71 -14.52
CA MET A 162 2.57 16.95 -13.76
C MET A 162 3.98 17.46 -14.04
N HIS A 163 4.13 18.77 -14.13
CA HIS A 163 5.41 19.45 -14.32
C HIS A 163 5.82 20.18 -13.03
N ILE A 164 7.04 19.93 -12.56
CA ILE A 164 7.65 20.48 -11.35
C ILE A 164 8.81 21.39 -11.80
N PRO A 165 8.60 22.71 -11.94
CA PRO A 165 9.61 23.62 -12.48
C PRO A 165 10.83 23.81 -11.57
N GLY A 166 10.69 23.55 -10.27
CA GLY A 166 11.76 23.72 -9.27
C GLY A 166 12.79 22.58 -9.23
N GLU A 167 12.61 21.51 -10.01
CA GLU A 167 13.58 20.42 -10.12
C GLU A 167 14.46 20.57 -11.36
N HIS A 168 15.68 20.05 -11.33
CA HIS A 168 16.62 20.16 -12.44
C HIS A 168 17.40 18.86 -12.66
N ALA A 169 18.43 18.90 -13.49
CA ALA A 169 19.42 17.84 -13.60
C ALA A 169 20.77 18.42 -14.03
N VAL A 170 21.86 17.75 -13.69
CA VAL A 170 23.23 18.11 -14.13
C VAL A 170 23.88 16.98 -14.89
N ASP A 171 24.88 17.28 -15.71
CA ASP A 171 25.76 16.26 -16.28
C ASP A 171 26.75 15.76 -15.22
N SER A 172 26.60 14.49 -14.81
CA SER A 172 27.43 13.88 -13.76
C SER A 172 28.92 13.85 -14.11
N GLY A 173 29.26 13.64 -15.37
CA GLY A 173 30.65 13.62 -15.84
C GLY A 173 31.30 15.00 -15.73
N ARG A 174 30.60 16.04 -16.19
CA ARG A 174 31.06 17.43 -16.06
C ARG A 174 31.18 17.86 -14.60
N LEU A 175 30.19 17.50 -13.77
CA LEU A 175 30.22 17.79 -12.33
C LEU A 175 31.46 17.16 -11.65
N LEU A 176 31.71 15.87 -11.86
CA LEU A 176 32.87 15.18 -11.29
C LEU A 176 34.19 15.79 -11.77
N HIS A 177 34.29 16.17 -13.04
CA HIS A 177 35.46 16.84 -13.57
C HIS A 177 35.71 18.20 -12.88
N ARG A 178 34.65 18.97 -12.64
CA ARG A 178 34.74 20.30 -12.00
C ARG A 178 35.03 20.20 -10.50
N LEU A 179 34.52 19.18 -9.83
CA LEU A 179 34.91 18.83 -8.45
C LEU A 179 36.40 18.50 -8.38
N ASP A 180 36.92 17.64 -9.27
CA ASP A 180 38.34 17.30 -9.30
C ASP A 180 39.22 18.53 -9.55
N ALA A 181 38.83 19.39 -10.51
CA ALA A 181 39.55 20.63 -10.82
C ALA A 181 39.59 21.59 -9.61
N THR A 182 38.44 21.74 -8.93
CA THR A 182 38.32 22.60 -7.74
C THR A 182 39.16 22.06 -6.58
N ALA A 183 39.08 20.77 -6.28
CA ALA A 183 39.87 20.12 -5.25
C ALA A 183 41.39 20.25 -5.52
N ARG A 184 41.83 20.09 -6.77
CA ARG A 184 43.25 20.31 -7.14
C ARG A 184 43.67 21.76 -6.93
N ARG A 185 42.84 22.74 -7.29
CA ARG A 185 43.11 24.17 -7.05
C ARG A 185 43.25 24.48 -5.55
N LEU A 186 42.52 23.77 -4.70
CA LEU A 186 42.56 23.89 -3.25
C LEU A 186 43.68 23.06 -2.59
N GLY A 187 44.52 22.36 -3.36
CA GLY A 187 45.67 21.62 -2.83
C GLY A 187 45.36 20.23 -2.28
N VAL A 188 44.19 19.65 -2.58
CA VAL A 188 43.85 18.26 -2.21
C VAL A 188 44.82 17.28 -2.88
N SER A 189 45.36 16.33 -2.10
CA SER A 189 46.25 15.28 -2.61
C SER A 189 45.44 14.11 -3.18
N PHE A 190 45.59 13.82 -4.46
CA PHE A 190 44.89 12.71 -5.13
C PHE A 190 45.76 11.45 -5.13
N LEU A 191 45.21 10.32 -4.68
CA LEU A 191 45.87 9.02 -4.70
C LEU A 191 45.06 8.05 -5.59
N ASP A 192 45.60 7.74 -6.77
CA ASP A 192 44.99 6.90 -7.82
C ASP A 192 45.11 5.39 -7.50
N HIS A 193 44.60 5.01 -6.34
CA HIS A 193 44.67 3.66 -5.79
C HIS A 193 43.39 3.34 -5.02
N ARG A 194 43.11 2.05 -4.84
CA ARG A 194 42.02 1.61 -3.98
C ARG A 194 42.54 1.39 -2.55
N ALA A 195 41.82 1.89 -1.55
CA ALA A 195 42.04 1.49 -0.16
C ALA A 195 41.46 0.10 0.10
N VAL A 196 42.24 -0.79 0.73
CA VAL A 196 41.87 -2.20 0.96
C VAL A 196 41.83 -2.59 2.43
N SER A 197 42.42 -1.80 3.34
CA SER A 197 42.34 -2.05 4.79
C SER A 197 42.47 -0.77 5.60
N VAL A 198 41.83 -0.71 6.76
CA VAL A 198 41.99 0.39 7.73
C VAL A 198 43.22 0.15 8.60
N VAL A 199 44.09 1.15 8.72
CA VAL A 199 45.20 1.16 9.68
C VAL A 199 44.67 1.65 11.01
N ARG A 200 44.89 0.87 12.08
CA ARG A 200 44.43 1.20 13.43
C ARG A 200 45.53 1.08 14.46
N ASP A 201 45.39 1.86 15.52
CA ASP A 201 46.17 1.80 16.75
C ASP A 201 45.20 1.66 17.93
N GLY A 202 45.12 0.46 18.51
CA GLY A 202 44.04 0.09 19.42
C GLY A 202 42.66 0.23 18.74
N ASP A 203 41.80 1.02 19.36
CA ASP A 203 40.43 1.32 18.94
C ASP A 203 40.31 2.63 18.13
N ARG A 204 41.43 3.12 17.58
CA ARG A 204 41.47 4.34 16.77
C ARG A 204 42.02 4.11 15.37
N ALA A 205 41.29 4.55 14.36
CA ALA A 205 41.78 4.61 12.98
C ALA A 205 42.88 5.67 12.82
N ARG A 206 43.88 5.35 12.01
CA ARG A 206 45.08 6.17 11.75
C ARG A 206 45.40 6.34 10.27
N GLY A 207 44.58 5.78 9.39
CA GLY A 207 44.82 5.80 7.95
C GLY A 207 44.28 4.56 7.24
N VAL A 208 44.74 4.35 6.02
CA VAL A 208 44.39 3.19 5.18
C VAL A 208 45.61 2.61 4.48
N ILE A 209 45.53 1.33 4.14
CA ILE A 209 46.46 0.63 3.25
C ILE A 209 45.85 0.60 1.86
N LEU A 210 46.64 0.99 0.87
CA LEU A 210 46.28 0.97 -0.54
C LEU A 210 46.57 -0.40 -1.18
N ASP A 211 46.00 -0.66 -2.35
CA ASP A 211 46.15 -1.91 -3.09
C ASP A 211 47.58 -2.21 -3.57
N ASP A 212 48.45 -1.20 -3.64
CA ASP A 212 49.88 -1.31 -3.90
C ASP A 212 50.72 -1.53 -2.63
N GLY A 213 50.08 -1.56 -1.45
CA GLY A 213 50.71 -1.71 -0.13
C GLY A 213 51.12 -0.38 0.53
N THR A 214 50.91 0.76 -0.13
CA THR A 214 51.21 2.09 0.41
C THR A 214 50.32 2.39 1.61
N VAL A 215 50.90 2.97 2.66
CA VAL A 215 50.17 3.40 3.87
C VAL A 215 49.96 4.90 3.84
N VAL A 216 48.68 5.31 3.84
CA VAL A 216 48.28 6.72 3.88
C VAL A 216 47.81 7.04 5.29
N ARG A 217 48.52 7.92 6.00
CA ARG A 217 48.20 8.28 7.39
C ARG A 217 47.31 9.51 7.47
N GLY A 218 46.37 9.48 8.40
CA GLY A 218 45.61 10.67 8.78
C GLY A 218 44.98 10.57 10.17
N SER A 219 44.63 11.73 10.72
CA SER A 219 44.03 11.80 12.06
C SER A 219 42.57 11.31 12.09
N THR A 220 41.90 11.45 10.95
CA THR A 220 40.54 10.97 10.65
C THR A 220 40.50 10.31 9.28
N VAL A 221 39.71 9.24 9.15
CA VAL A 221 39.42 8.54 7.89
C VAL A 221 37.92 8.60 7.63
N VAL A 222 37.51 9.06 6.45
CA VAL A 222 36.09 9.11 6.04
C VAL A 222 35.84 8.16 4.87
N LEU A 223 34.95 7.19 5.07
CA LEU A 223 34.53 6.22 4.07
C LEU A 223 33.38 6.77 3.23
N ALA A 224 33.71 7.31 2.06
CA ALA A 224 32.78 7.86 1.05
C ALA A 224 32.86 7.09 -0.29
N GLY A 225 33.30 5.83 -0.25
CA GLY A 225 33.57 4.96 -1.41
C GLY A 225 32.34 4.25 -1.98
N GLY A 226 31.12 4.73 -1.68
CA GLY A 226 29.89 4.03 -2.03
C GLY A 226 29.87 2.61 -1.45
N VAL A 227 29.50 1.61 -2.28
CA VAL A 227 29.48 0.20 -1.87
C VAL A 227 30.90 -0.34 -1.58
N GLY A 228 31.93 0.28 -2.16
CA GLY A 228 33.33 -0.07 -1.90
C GLY A 228 33.77 0.18 -0.46
N SER A 229 33.04 1.01 0.30
CA SER A 229 33.30 1.21 1.73
C SER A 229 33.14 -0.09 2.55
N GLN A 230 32.38 -1.08 2.07
CA GLN A 230 32.16 -2.32 2.83
C GLN A 230 33.44 -3.13 3.04
N GLU A 231 34.35 -3.15 2.05
CA GLU A 231 35.62 -3.89 2.16
C GLU A 231 36.48 -3.36 3.31
N LEU A 232 36.42 -2.05 3.58
CA LEU A 232 37.15 -1.43 4.69
C LEU A 232 36.50 -1.70 6.06
N VAL A 233 35.17 -1.75 6.12
CA VAL A 233 34.45 -2.20 7.33
C VAL A 233 34.81 -3.65 7.63
N ASP A 234 34.77 -4.52 6.61
CA ASP A 234 35.11 -5.95 6.72
C ASP A 234 36.59 -6.17 7.11
N SER A 235 37.47 -5.19 6.86
CA SER A 235 38.90 -5.26 7.23
C SER A 235 39.16 -5.07 8.74
N VAL A 236 38.16 -4.60 9.49
CA VAL A 236 38.25 -4.40 10.94
C VAL A 236 37.38 -5.46 11.62
N ASP A 237 38.03 -6.32 12.40
CA ASP A 237 37.36 -7.41 13.11
C ASP A 237 36.14 -6.91 13.90
N ARG A 238 34.98 -7.53 13.66
CA ARG A 238 33.70 -7.28 14.33
C ARG A 238 33.12 -5.87 14.23
N LEU A 239 33.73 -4.95 13.48
CA LEU A 239 33.19 -3.61 13.29
C LEU A 239 31.82 -3.66 12.59
N GLY A 240 31.65 -4.60 11.68
CA GLY A 240 30.42 -4.80 10.90
C GLY A 240 29.28 -5.52 11.63
N ASP A 241 29.45 -5.98 12.88
CA ASP A 241 28.45 -6.80 13.58
C ASP A 241 27.08 -6.07 13.66
N CYS A 242 27.09 -4.76 13.89
CA CYS A 242 25.89 -3.94 14.04
C CYS A 242 25.88 -2.70 13.11
N ILE A 243 26.74 -2.69 12.10
CA ILE A 243 26.68 -1.72 10.99
C ILE A 243 25.96 -2.42 9.83
N PRO A 244 24.82 -1.89 9.34
CA PRO A 244 24.10 -2.55 8.26
C PRO A 244 24.98 -2.63 7.00
N ARG A 245 25.28 -3.86 6.56
CA ARG A 245 26.16 -4.13 5.41
C ARG A 245 25.68 -3.37 4.17
N LEU A 246 26.62 -2.84 3.40
CA LEU A 246 26.36 -2.27 2.08
C LEU A 246 26.38 -3.37 1.01
N VAL A 247 25.33 -3.40 0.19
CA VAL A 247 25.23 -4.19 -1.04
C VAL A 247 25.05 -3.27 -2.24
N ALA A 248 25.21 -3.80 -3.44
CA ALA A 248 25.16 -3.02 -4.67
C ALA A 248 23.73 -2.97 -5.23
N GLY A 249 23.11 -1.80 -5.25
CA GLY A 249 22.01 -1.49 -6.15
C GLY A 249 22.55 -1.29 -7.56
N TYR A 250 22.72 -2.39 -8.29
CA TYR A 250 23.24 -2.40 -9.65
C TYR A 250 22.23 -1.76 -10.61
N GLY A 251 22.66 -0.75 -11.35
CA GLY A 251 21.83 -0.08 -12.35
C GLY A 251 22.53 0.06 -13.68
N VAL A 252 21.79 -0.20 -14.75
CA VAL A 252 22.19 0.04 -16.14
C VAL A 252 21.48 1.30 -16.64
N SER A 253 22.23 2.13 -17.37
CA SER A 253 21.70 3.27 -18.10
C SER A 253 22.36 3.39 -19.48
N ALA A 254 21.72 4.14 -20.37
CA ALA A 254 22.21 4.38 -21.72
C ALA A 254 22.22 5.88 -22.01
N VAL A 255 23.25 6.35 -22.70
CA VAL A 255 23.23 7.67 -23.35
C VAL A 255 23.03 7.44 -24.82
N VAL A 256 22.05 8.10 -25.41
CA VAL A 256 21.71 7.98 -26.83
C VAL A 256 21.77 9.34 -27.51
N THR A 257 22.07 9.34 -28.81
CA THR A 257 21.84 10.49 -29.69
C THR A 257 20.56 10.24 -30.45
N THR A 258 19.60 11.15 -30.32
CA THR A 258 18.26 11.02 -30.92
C THR A 258 18.33 11.07 -32.44
N GLN A 259 17.50 10.27 -33.11
CA GLN A 259 17.50 10.18 -34.57
C GLN A 259 17.13 11.52 -35.24
N ASP A 260 16.18 12.23 -34.65
CA ASP A 260 15.62 13.48 -35.19
C ASP A 260 16.43 14.74 -34.78
N GLY A 261 17.50 14.57 -34.00
CA GLY A 261 18.32 15.67 -33.54
C GLY A 261 17.67 16.52 -32.44
N THR A 262 16.62 16.04 -31.77
CA THR A 262 15.91 16.77 -30.71
C THR A 262 16.19 16.21 -29.32
N GLN A 263 15.76 16.90 -28.28
CA GLN A 263 15.80 16.44 -26.88
C GLN A 263 14.69 17.15 -26.09
N PRO A 264 14.23 16.63 -24.93
CA PRO A 264 13.32 17.36 -24.08
C PRO A 264 14.04 18.49 -23.34
N ASP A 265 13.30 19.53 -22.91
CA ASP A 265 13.85 20.63 -22.10
C ASP A 265 13.89 20.30 -20.60
N ALA A 266 13.01 19.40 -20.16
CA ALA A 266 12.86 18.96 -18.78
C ALA A 266 13.24 17.48 -18.65
N VAL A 267 13.47 17.02 -17.41
CA VAL A 267 13.47 15.58 -17.13
C VAL A 267 12.07 15.05 -17.42
N ILE A 268 11.95 13.90 -18.07
CA ILE A 268 10.68 13.18 -18.19
C ILE A 268 10.83 11.87 -17.44
N ARG A 269 9.94 11.59 -16.48
CA ARG A 269 10.01 10.37 -15.65
C ARG A 269 8.65 9.77 -15.34
N THR A 270 8.64 8.52 -14.92
CA THR A 270 7.51 7.93 -14.18
C THR A 270 7.75 8.02 -12.66
N PRO A 271 6.73 7.78 -11.82
CA PRO A 271 6.92 7.50 -10.40
C PRO A 271 7.86 6.31 -10.17
N ASN A 272 8.36 6.21 -8.93
CA ASN A 272 9.16 5.09 -8.47
C ASN A 272 8.32 3.81 -8.43
N ARG A 273 8.82 2.73 -9.05
CA ARG A 273 8.17 1.41 -9.14
C ARG A 273 9.20 0.35 -9.52
N ALA A 274 8.80 -0.93 -9.50
CA ALA A 274 9.66 -2.07 -9.86
C ALA A 274 11.07 -2.03 -9.21
N PHE A 275 11.14 -1.65 -7.94
CA PHE A 275 12.39 -1.46 -7.19
C PHE A 275 13.37 -0.44 -7.81
N ALA A 276 12.93 0.41 -8.75
CA ALA A 276 13.73 1.37 -9.50
C ALA A 276 13.23 2.82 -9.33
N CYS A 277 13.99 3.80 -9.86
CA CYS A 277 13.65 5.25 -9.80
C CYS A 277 12.53 5.63 -10.80
N GLY A 278 11.75 4.64 -11.26
CA GLY A 278 10.96 4.79 -12.47
C GLY A 278 11.84 4.95 -13.73
N LEU A 279 11.18 4.85 -14.87
CA LEU A 279 11.79 5.15 -16.17
C LEU A 279 11.98 6.66 -16.27
N HIS A 280 13.18 7.11 -16.64
CA HIS A 280 13.44 8.53 -16.84
C HIS A 280 14.36 8.81 -18.02
N VAL A 281 14.11 9.94 -18.65
CA VAL A 281 14.91 10.53 -19.72
C VAL A 281 15.39 11.91 -19.26
N VAL A 282 16.70 12.10 -19.28
CA VAL A 282 17.37 13.34 -18.84
C VAL A 282 18.11 13.95 -20.03
N PRO A 283 17.84 15.21 -20.40
CA PRO A 283 18.61 15.86 -21.47
C PRO A 283 20.10 15.98 -21.13
N ARG A 284 20.97 15.83 -22.14
CA ARG A 284 22.43 15.93 -22.03
C ARG A 284 23.04 16.96 -22.99
N GLY A 285 22.20 17.72 -23.68
CA GLY A 285 22.61 18.71 -24.66
C GLY A 285 23.00 18.10 -26.00
N THR A 286 22.86 18.88 -27.07
CA THR A 286 23.24 18.46 -28.45
C THR A 286 22.52 17.19 -28.91
N ALA A 287 21.20 17.14 -28.76
CA ALA A 287 20.36 16.00 -29.18
C ALA A 287 20.70 14.69 -28.47
N ARG A 288 21.28 14.76 -27.27
CA ARG A 288 21.58 13.59 -26.46
C ARG A 288 20.68 13.53 -25.26
N VAL A 289 20.27 12.31 -24.94
CA VAL A 289 19.53 12.03 -23.73
C VAL A 289 20.15 10.86 -22.99
N TYR A 290 20.14 10.95 -21.67
CA TYR A 290 20.38 9.84 -20.77
C TYR A 290 19.04 9.14 -20.54
N ILE A 291 19.02 7.82 -20.68
CA ILE A 291 17.89 6.95 -20.39
C ILE A 291 18.31 6.10 -19.21
N GLY A 292 17.54 6.14 -18.14
CA GLY A 292 17.86 5.36 -16.95
C GLY A 292 16.67 5.12 -16.04
N ALA A 293 16.87 4.39 -14.96
CA ALA A 293 17.92 3.38 -14.82
C ALA A 293 17.34 2.19 -14.10
N THR A 294 17.80 1.00 -14.49
CA THR A 294 17.43 -0.21 -13.77
C THR A 294 17.98 -0.18 -12.34
N ASN A 295 17.44 -1.04 -11.48
CA ASN A 295 17.99 -1.27 -10.16
C ASN A 295 17.77 -2.72 -9.73
N ILE A 296 18.85 -3.46 -9.52
CA ILE A 296 18.85 -4.86 -9.11
C ILE A 296 19.84 -5.01 -7.97
N ILE A 297 19.38 -5.51 -6.83
CA ILE A 297 20.28 -5.72 -5.69
C ILE A 297 21.19 -6.90 -5.98
N ASN A 298 22.49 -6.68 -5.82
CA ASN A 298 23.54 -7.68 -5.96
C ASN A 298 24.45 -7.68 -4.72
N PRO A 299 24.87 -8.87 -4.23
CA PRO A 299 25.82 -8.99 -3.12
C PRO A 299 27.17 -8.30 -3.35
N ARG A 300 27.57 -8.09 -4.61
CA ARG A 300 28.83 -7.50 -5.02
C ARG A 300 28.59 -6.49 -6.15
N PRO A 301 29.44 -5.45 -6.27
CA PRO A 301 29.35 -4.54 -7.39
C PRO A 301 29.66 -5.25 -8.72
N LEU A 302 29.04 -4.79 -9.80
CA LEU A 302 29.28 -5.26 -11.17
C LEU A 302 29.94 -4.15 -12.00
N ALA A 303 30.86 -4.53 -12.87
CA ALA A 303 31.52 -3.62 -13.81
C ALA A 303 30.74 -3.50 -15.13
N ASP A 304 30.19 -4.62 -15.60
CA ASP A 304 29.67 -4.75 -16.95
C ASP A 304 28.12 -4.74 -16.99
N PRO A 305 27.52 -4.19 -18.05
CA PRO A 305 26.08 -4.21 -18.23
C PRO A 305 25.60 -5.63 -18.59
N VAL A 306 24.50 -6.07 -17.98
CA VAL A 306 23.83 -7.32 -18.31
C VAL A 306 22.87 -7.05 -19.47
N MET A 307 22.97 -7.87 -20.53
CA MET A 307 22.20 -7.69 -21.77
C MET A 307 20.68 -7.57 -21.53
N ARG A 308 20.13 -8.40 -20.64
CA ARG A 308 18.71 -8.37 -20.24
C ARG A 308 18.29 -6.98 -19.75
N ASP A 309 19.11 -6.35 -18.92
CA ASP A 309 18.75 -5.11 -18.22
C ASP A 309 18.84 -3.91 -19.18
N LEU A 310 19.77 -3.95 -20.13
CA LEU A 310 19.81 -3.00 -21.24
C LEU A 310 18.61 -3.13 -22.17
N LEU A 311 18.24 -4.36 -22.58
CA LEU A 311 17.07 -4.61 -23.41
C LEU A 311 15.79 -4.11 -22.74
N PHE A 312 15.61 -4.45 -21.47
CA PHE A 312 14.47 -3.98 -20.66
C PHE A 312 14.36 -2.45 -20.65
N LEU A 313 15.47 -1.76 -20.35
CA LEU A 313 15.49 -0.30 -20.27
C LEU A 313 15.15 0.36 -21.61
N LEU A 314 15.76 -0.13 -22.70
CA LEU A 314 15.54 0.42 -24.03
C LEU A 314 14.09 0.17 -24.48
N GLU A 315 13.56 -1.04 -24.25
CA GLU A 315 12.15 -1.37 -24.54
C GLU A 315 11.18 -0.44 -23.80
N CYS A 316 11.41 -0.24 -22.50
CA CYS A 316 10.62 0.71 -21.71
C CYS A 316 10.68 2.12 -22.29
N SER A 317 11.88 2.60 -22.64
CA SER A 317 12.08 3.96 -23.13
C SER A 317 11.32 4.28 -24.42
N HIS A 318 11.40 3.41 -25.44
CA HIS A 318 10.77 3.71 -26.72
C HIS A 318 9.25 3.48 -26.69
N ARG A 319 8.75 2.59 -25.82
CA ARG A 319 7.32 2.34 -25.67
C ARG A 319 6.63 3.39 -24.82
N GLN A 320 7.23 3.76 -23.69
CA GLN A 320 6.55 4.57 -22.68
C GLN A 320 6.84 6.07 -22.81
N ILE A 321 7.94 6.46 -23.49
CA ILE A 321 8.33 7.87 -23.64
C ILE A 321 8.25 8.30 -25.10
N ARG A 322 9.06 7.71 -25.99
CA ARG A 322 9.17 8.20 -27.37
C ARG A 322 9.55 7.11 -28.36
N ARG A 323 8.66 6.82 -29.32
CA ARG A 323 8.81 5.70 -30.27
C ARG A 323 10.09 5.74 -31.10
N ASP A 324 10.53 6.93 -31.54
CA ASP A 324 11.73 7.08 -32.38
C ASP A 324 13.06 6.87 -31.64
N LEU A 325 13.05 6.75 -30.30
CA LEU A 325 14.21 6.29 -29.53
C LEU A 325 14.68 4.91 -30.00
N TRP A 326 13.76 4.10 -30.55
CA TRP A 326 14.07 2.82 -31.19
C TRP A 326 15.12 2.93 -32.31
N SER A 327 15.14 4.06 -33.02
CA SER A 327 16.04 4.31 -34.16
C SER A 327 17.24 5.20 -33.80
N SER A 328 17.40 5.51 -32.51
CA SER A 328 18.46 6.37 -32.00
C SER A 328 19.78 5.61 -31.79
N SER A 329 20.90 6.31 -31.84
CA SER A 329 22.23 5.68 -31.70
C SER A 329 22.67 5.62 -30.23
N VAL A 330 23.04 4.44 -29.73
CA VAL A 330 23.61 4.29 -28.39
C VAL A 330 25.06 4.80 -28.38
N VAL A 331 25.30 5.86 -27.62
CA VAL A 331 26.62 6.48 -27.44
C VAL A 331 27.44 5.74 -26.39
N GLY A 332 26.78 5.31 -25.31
CA GLY A 332 27.41 4.60 -24.22
C GLY A 332 26.40 3.92 -23.32
N VAL A 333 26.83 2.80 -22.75
CA VAL A 333 26.10 2.08 -21.70
C VAL A 333 26.90 2.19 -20.43
N GLN A 334 26.23 2.51 -19.34
CA GLN A 334 26.86 2.79 -18.05
C GLN A 334 26.34 1.83 -17.00
N VAL A 335 27.20 1.52 -16.03
CA VAL A 335 26.89 0.69 -14.87
C VAL A 335 27.20 1.48 -13.61
N GLY A 336 26.19 1.63 -12.76
CA GLY A 336 26.34 2.23 -11.42
C GLY A 336 26.05 1.21 -10.33
N ASN A 337 26.81 1.26 -9.24
CA ASN A 337 26.56 0.42 -8.05
C ASN A 337 26.20 1.33 -6.87
N ARG A 338 24.91 1.53 -6.67
CA ARG A 338 24.38 2.36 -5.58
C ARG A 338 24.62 1.66 -4.23
N PRO A 339 25.11 2.36 -3.20
CA PRO A 339 25.31 1.75 -1.89
C PRO A 339 23.98 1.59 -1.15
N VAL A 340 23.49 0.35 -1.05
CA VAL A 340 22.26 0.02 -0.31
C VAL A 340 22.65 -0.66 1.00
N SER A 341 22.32 -0.06 2.13
CA SER A 341 22.47 -0.68 3.45
C SER A 341 21.38 -1.74 3.68
N LEU A 342 21.64 -2.73 4.54
CA LEU A 342 20.66 -3.80 4.82
C LEU A 342 19.33 -3.31 5.44
N ASP A 343 19.31 -2.11 6.00
CA ASP A 343 18.10 -1.47 6.52
C ASP A 343 17.55 -0.38 5.58
N GLY A 344 18.21 -0.10 4.45
CA GLY A 344 17.76 0.85 3.43
C GLY A 344 18.04 2.32 3.73
N PHE A 345 18.70 2.64 4.85
CA PHE A 345 18.97 4.01 5.28
C PHE A 345 20.46 4.40 5.24
N PRO A 346 20.79 5.69 5.07
CA PRO A 346 22.17 6.17 5.03
C PRO A 346 23.03 5.75 6.23
N LEU A 347 24.35 5.69 6.02
CA LEU A 347 25.36 5.49 7.06
C LEU A 347 26.16 6.78 7.18
N LEU A 348 25.78 7.62 8.15
CA LEU A 348 26.28 8.97 8.33
C LEU A 348 26.79 9.15 9.76
N GLY A 349 28.11 9.29 9.95
CA GLY A 349 28.70 9.63 11.25
C GLY A 349 29.94 8.82 11.58
N GLU A 350 30.41 8.96 12.81
CA GLU A 350 31.55 8.19 13.33
C GLU A 350 31.13 6.74 13.62
N THR A 351 32.02 5.79 13.33
CA THR A 351 31.84 4.38 13.68
C THR A 351 32.32 4.12 15.11
N PRO A 352 32.08 2.93 15.70
CA PRO A 352 32.66 2.55 16.99
C PRO A 352 34.19 2.56 17.03
N LEU A 353 34.86 2.46 15.88
CA LEU A 353 36.30 2.70 15.75
C LEU A 353 36.55 4.20 15.67
N SER A 354 37.08 4.79 16.74
CA SER A 354 37.32 6.24 16.82
C SER A 354 38.18 6.73 15.65
N GLY A 355 37.84 7.89 15.08
CA GLY A 355 38.50 8.47 13.92
C GLY A 355 38.14 7.83 12.58
N LEU A 356 37.29 6.79 12.55
CA LEU A 356 36.72 6.25 11.32
C LEU A 356 35.26 6.69 11.17
N TRP A 357 34.96 7.38 10.07
CA TRP A 357 33.66 7.94 9.76
C TRP A 357 33.09 7.32 8.49
N MET A 358 31.77 7.28 8.36
CA MET A 358 31.08 6.86 7.14
C MET A 358 30.20 7.99 6.61
N MET A 359 30.26 8.21 5.30
CA MET A 359 29.39 9.12 4.56
C MET A 359 28.96 8.41 3.26
N THR A 360 28.12 7.39 3.42
CA THR A 360 27.72 6.45 2.34
C THR A 360 26.34 5.86 2.62
N GLY A 361 25.91 4.83 1.89
CA GLY A 361 24.60 4.18 2.09
C GLY A 361 23.41 5.03 1.63
N THR A 362 23.65 6.10 0.88
CA THR A 362 22.63 7.06 0.42
C THR A 362 21.79 6.56 -0.75
N TYR A 363 21.97 5.31 -1.16
CA TYR A 363 21.25 4.66 -2.24
C TYR A 363 21.12 5.51 -3.52
N ARG A 364 19.95 6.11 -3.78
CA ARG A 364 19.63 6.86 -5.00
C ARG A 364 20.08 8.33 -4.94
N ASP A 365 20.20 8.90 -3.74
CA ASP A 365 20.30 10.34 -3.55
C ASP A 365 21.73 10.83 -3.33
N GLY A 366 22.72 9.93 -3.37
CA GLY A 366 24.10 10.27 -3.02
C GLY A 366 24.75 11.37 -3.86
N LEU A 367 24.32 11.59 -5.11
CA LEU A 367 24.76 12.76 -5.87
C LEU A 367 24.04 14.02 -5.39
N PHE A 368 22.71 13.97 -5.28
CA PHE A 368 21.87 15.08 -4.86
C PHE A 368 22.22 15.60 -3.45
N LEU A 369 22.44 14.70 -2.49
CA LEU A 369 22.82 15.00 -1.12
C LEU A 369 24.28 15.46 -0.96
N SER A 370 25.12 15.30 -1.98
CA SER A 370 26.58 15.47 -1.81
C SER A 370 27.03 16.84 -1.32
N PRO A 371 26.46 17.99 -1.74
CA PRO A 371 26.88 19.28 -1.22
C PRO A 371 26.50 19.47 0.25
N LEU A 372 25.27 19.09 0.62
CA LEU A 372 24.77 19.20 1.99
C LEU A 372 25.60 18.35 2.95
N LEU A 373 25.80 17.07 2.63
CA LEU A 373 26.55 16.15 3.49
C LEU A 373 28.03 16.54 3.57
N ALA A 374 28.62 17.03 2.48
CA ALA A 374 30.00 17.53 2.49
C ALA A 374 30.18 18.71 3.44
N ARG A 375 29.29 19.72 3.37
CA ARG A 375 29.29 20.88 4.27
C ARG A 375 29.16 20.45 5.73
N GLU A 376 28.22 19.55 5.99
CA GLU A 376 27.85 19.10 7.32
C GLU A 376 28.93 18.21 7.98
N PHE A 377 29.58 17.35 7.21
CA PHE A 377 30.72 16.56 7.68
C PHE A 377 31.97 17.43 7.86
N ALA A 378 32.24 18.36 6.93
CA ALA A 378 33.38 19.26 7.07
C ALA A 378 33.26 20.13 8.33
N ALA A 379 32.06 20.63 8.64
CA ALA A 379 31.77 21.34 9.89
C ALA A 379 32.11 20.51 11.14
N ARG A 380 31.58 19.27 11.24
CA ARG A 380 31.88 18.35 12.36
C ARG A 380 33.38 18.09 12.52
N LEU A 381 34.05 17.78 11.41
CA LEU A 381 35.47 17.42 11.42
C LEU A 381 36.37 18.62 11.74
N HIS A 382 35.89 19.84 11.52
CA HIS A 382 36.58 21.08 11.90
C HIS A 382 36.21 21.57 13.31
N GLY A 383 35.32 20.86 14.03
CA GLY A 383 34.86 21.26 15.36
C GLY A 383 33.85 22.41 15.36
N GLU A 384 33.22 22.68 14.23
CA GLU A 384 32.12 23.65 14.10
C GLU A 384 30.81 23.03 14.65
N THR A 385 29.84 23.89 14.97
CA THR A 385 28.51 23.42 15.40
C THR A 385 27.72 22.91 14.18
N PRO A 386 27.28 21.65 14.17
CA PRO A 386 26.52 21.08 13.06
C PRO A 386 25.10 21.66 12.95
N GLU A 387 24.55 21.69 11.74
CA GLU A 387 23.17 22.17 11.49
C GLU A 387 22.13 21.04 11.48
N LEU A 388 22.56 19.82 11.16
CA LEU A 388 21.72 18.65 11.02
C LEU A 388 21.89 17.71 12.20
N ASP A 389 20.78 17.14 12.66
CA ASP A 389 20.83 15.95 13.49
C ASP A 389 20.98 14.72 12.57
N LEU A 390 22.10 14.02 12.69
CA LEU A 390 22.40 12.81 11.94
C LEU A 390 22.40 11.57 12.83
N ASP A 391 22.03 11.69 14.11
CA ASP A 391 22.14 10.62 15.11
C ASP A 391 21.28 9.41 14.74
N LEU A 392 20.18 9.64 14.01
CA LEU A 392 19.31 8.60 13.49
C LEU A 392 20.01 7.67 12.47
N PHE A 393 21.04 8.17 11.80
CA PHE A 393 21.74 7.50 10.70
C PHE A 393 23.18 7.11 11.04
N VAL A 394 23.55 7.13 12.33
CA VAL A 394 24.87 6.66 12.77
C VAL A 394 25.14 5.24 12.28
N PRO A 395 26.39 4.89 11.93
CA PRO A 395 26.69 3.61 11.30
C PRO A 395 26.31 2.39 12.15
N GLU A 396 26.64 2.40 13.45
CA GLU A 396 26.26 1.32 14.36
C GLU A 396 24.94 1.64 15.06
N ARG A 397 23.92 0.85 14.79
CA ARG A 397 22.55 1.11 15.27
C ARG A 397 21.69 -0.14 15.31
N ARG A 398 20.53 -0.03 15.98
CA ARG A 398 19.42 -0.99 15.82
C ARG A 398 18.97 -0.99 14.36
N PRO A 399 18.55 -2.14 13.78
CA PRO A 399 17.97 -2.18 12.46
C PRO A 399 16.77 -1.25 12.39
N LEU A 400 16.80 -0.29 11.47
CA LEU A 400 15.69 0.62 11.25
C LEU A 400 14.60 -0.13 10.45
N GLN A 401 13.39 -0.21 11.00
CA GLN A 401 12.23 -0.81 10.34
C GLN A 401 11.32 0.34 9.87
N GLY A 402 11.30 0.60 8.56
CA GLY A 402 10.51 1.69 7.98
C GLY A 402 9.02 1.40 7.80
N ALA A 403 8.61 0.14 7.97
CA ALA A 403 7.24 -0.32 7.74
C ALA A 403 6.99 -1.59 8.57
N SER A 404 5.71 -1.97 8.73
CA SER A 404 5.39 -3.28 9.29
C SER A 404 5.84 -4.42 8.35
N ARG A 405 5.95 -5.65 8.88
CA ARG A 405 6.23 -6.84 8.04
C ARG A 405 5.20 -6.99 6.92
N GLU A 406 3.92 -6.82 7.25
CA GLU A 406 2.79 -6.94 6.32
C GLU A 406 2.90 -5.92 5.18
N GLU A 407 3.14 -4.66 5.54
CA GLU A 407 3.31 -3.58 4.58
C GLU A 407 4.55 -3.77 3.70
N THR A 408 5.65 -4.26 4.27
CA THR A 408 6.87 -4.60 3.52
C THR A 408 6.61 -5.70 2.51
N ILE A 409 5.88 -6.76 2.89
CA ILE A 409 5.50 -7.86 2.00
C ILE A 409 4.59 -7.35 0.88
N ARG A 410 3.55 -6.57 1.21
CA ARG A 410 2.64 -5.98 0.23
C ARG A 410 3.40 -5.12 -0.79
N THR A 411 4.24 -4.20 -0.31
CA THR A 411 5.09 -3.34 -1.15
C THR A 411 6.01 -4.17 -2.05
N THR A 412 6.56 -5.27 -1.53
CA THR A 412 7.38 -6.21 -2.32
C THR A 412 6.59 -6.83 -3.46
N VAL A 413 5.38 -7.33 -3.18
CA VAL A 413 4.49 -7.93 -4.20
C VAL A 413 4.12 -6.90 -5.27
N GLU A 414 3.75 -5.69 -4.87
CA GLU A 414 3.38 -4.61 -5.78
C GLU A 414 4.53 -4.25 -6.73
N HIS A 415 5.76 -4.14 -6.22
CA HIS A 415 6.94 -3.92 -7.05
C HIS A 415 7.23 -5.12 -7.97
N MET A 416 7.03 -6.36 -7.53
CA MET A 416 7.21 -7.55 -8.37
C MET A 416 6.19 -7.59 -9.52
N LEU A 417 4.93 -7.28 -9.24
CA LEU A 417 3.89 -7.19 -10.27
C LEU A 417 4.19 -6.04 -11.24
N ALA A 418 4.58 -4.87 -10.74
CA ALA A 418 4.98 -3.73 -11.57
C ALA A 418 6.14 -4.09 -12.50
N THR A 419 7.15 -4.82 -12.00
CA THR A 419 8.26 -5.34 -12.83
C THR A 419 7.73 -6.17 -14.00
N GLY A 420 6.76 -7.05 -13.74
CA GLY A 420 6.14 -7.86 -14.77
C GLY A 420 5.39 -7.07 -15.85
N TYR A 421 4.62 -6.05 -15.44
CA TYR A 421 3.93 -5.18 -16.39
C TYR A 421 4.89 -4.30 -17.21
N GLU A 422 6.00 -3.85 -16.63
CA GLU A 422 7.05 -3.17 -17.39
C GLU A 422 7.72 -4.09 -18.43
N HIS A 423 7.82 -5.38 -18.12
CA HIS A 423 8.20 -6.44 -19.07
C HIS A 423 7.11 -6.83 -20.09
N HIS A 424 6.02 -6.09 -20.17
CA HIS A 424 4.92 -6.34 -21.12
C HIS A 424 4.28 -7.73 -20.98
N TRP A 425 4.04 -8.15 -19.75
CA TRP A 425 3.31 -9.37 -19.46
C TRP A 425 1.96 -9.43 -20.21
N ASN A 426 1.74 -10.56 -20.89
CA ASN A 426 0.44 -10.93 -21.44
C ASN A 426 -0.11 -12.10 -20.61
N ILE A 427 -0.92 -11.76 -19.61
CA ILE A 427 -1.46 -12.71 -18.63
C ILE A 427 -2.95 -12.92 -18.90
N PRO A 428 -3.46 -14.17 -18.87
CA PRO A 428 -4.89 -14.44 -18.90
C PRO A 428 -5.67 -13.65 -17.85
N THR A 429 -6.86 -13.17 -18.20
CA THR A 429 -7.64 -12.26 -17.34
C THR A 429 -7.88 -12.82 -15.93
N ASP A 430 -8.18 -14.11 -15.83
CA ASP A 430 -8.47 -14.83 -14.58
C ASP A 430 -7.22 -15.06 -13.71
N TRP A 431 -6.03 -15.08 -14.29
CA TRP A 431 -4.78 -15.32 -13.53
C TRP A 431 -4.34 -14.11 -12.72
N GLN A 432 -4.78 -12.90 -13.08
CA GLN A 432 -4.43 -11.69 -12.31
C GLN A 432 -4.93 -11.75 -10.87
N GLU A 433 -6.06 -12.44 -10.63
CA GLU A 433 -6.63 -12.62 -9.29
C GLU A 433 -5.79 -13.57 -8.42
N LEU A 434 -4.94 -14.42 -9.03
CA LEU A 434 -4.11 -15.41 -8.32
C LEU A 434 -2.70 -14.89 -8.02
N LEU A 435 -2.11 -14.12 -8.93
CA LEU A 435 -0.69 -13.73 -8.85
C LEU A 435 -0.34 -12.94 -7.59
N GLY A 436 -1.18 -11.95 -7.21
CA GLY A 436 -0.94 -11.15 -6.01
C GLY A 436 -0.96 -11.99 -4.73
N PRO A 437 -2.07 -12.68 -4.42
CA PRO A 437 -2.18 -13.54 -3.24
C PRO A 437 -1.11 -14.65 -3.15
N ASP A 438 -0.78 -15.27 -4.27
CA ASP A 438 0.25 -16.32 -4.31
C ASP A 438 1.64 -15.74 -4.00
N LEU A 439 1.99 -14.59 -4.59
CA LEU A 439 3.25 -13.90 -4.29
C LEU A 439 3.32 -13.43 -2.84
N GLU A 440 2.21 -12.92 -2.30
CA GLU A 440 2.12 -12.50 -0.89
C GLU A 440 2.43 -13.66 0.05
N THR A 441 1.83 -14.83 -0.19
CA THR A 441 2.10 -16.06 0.56
C THR A 441 3.57 -16.44 0.49
N ILE A 442 4.16 -16.41 -0.71
CA ILE A 442 5.57 -16.73 -0.92
C ILE A 442 6.49 -15.78 -0.14
N TYR A 443 6.23 -14.47 -0.18
CA TYR A 443 7.07 -13.48 0.50
C TYR A 443 6.86 -13.45 2.01
N ARG A 444 5.67 -13.76 2.49
CA ARG A 444 5.36 -13.96 3.91
C ARG A 444 6.14 -15.12 4.50
N ASP A 445 6.08 -16.28 3.85
CA ASP A 445 6.87 -17.45 4.23
C ASP A 445 8.37 -17.15 4.20
N TRP A 446 8.82 -16.43 3.17
CA TRP A 446 10.23 -16.08 3.02
C TRP A 446 10.70 -15.12 4.11
N ALA A 447 9.95 -14.07 4.41
CA ALA A 447 10.26 -13.13 5.50
C ALA A 447 10.39 -13.85 6.84
N GLY A 448 9.45 -14.74 7.18
CA GLY A 448 9.51 -15.54 8.41
C GLY A 448 10.71 -16.50 8.46
N ARG A 449 11.18 -16.98 7.30
CA ARG A 449 12.42 -17.80 7.22
C ARG A 449 13.68 -16.97 7.35
N ILE A 450 13.68 -15.68 6.99
CA ILE A 450 14.83 -14.80 7.18
C ILE A 450 15.04 -14.58 8.68
N ASP A 451 14.04 -14.02 9.37
CA ASP A 451 14.09 -13.72 10.80
C ASP A 451 12.65 -13.61 11.35
N PRO A 452 12.36 -14.02 12.59
CA PRO A 452 11.01 -13.93 13.15
C PRO A 452 10.56 -12.49 13.46
N ASP A 453 11.49 -11.57 13.76
CA ASP A 453 11.18 -10.26 14.34
C ASP A 453 11.51 -9.09 13.40
N PHE A 454 12.54 -9.22 12.58
CA PHE A 454 12.95 -8.19 11.61
C PHE A 454 12.53 -8.56 10.20
N THR A 455 12.29 -7.55 9.37
CA THR A 455 12.07 -7.74 7.93
C THR A 455 12.99 -6.79 7.16
N PRO A 456 13.77 -7.27 6.18
CA PRO A 456 14.58 -6.38 5.35
C PRO A 456 13.67 -5.55 4.41
N PRO A 457 14.13 -4.38 3.94
CA PRO A 457 13.40 -3.57 2.96
C PRO A 457 12.95 -4.35 1.72
N PRO A 458 11.88 -3.91 1.01
CA PRO A 458 11.26 -4.67 -0.07
C PRO A 458 12.23 -5.22 -1.14
N GLU A 459 13.18 -4.41 -1.60
CA GLU A 459 14.18 -4.82 -2.59
C GLU A 459 15.13 -5.92 -2.08
N LEU A 460 15.47 -5.87 -0.79
CA LEU A 460 16.32 -6.88 -0.14
C LEU A 460 15.53 -8.15 0.17
N LEU A 461 14.27 -8.03 0.56
CA LEU A 461 13.36 -9.16 0.72
C LEU A 461 13.19 -9.90 -0.62
N ALA A 462 12.99 -9.16 -1.71
CA ALA A 462 12.91 -9.72 -3.06
C ALA A 462 14.21 -10.40 -3.48
N SER A 463 15.35 -9.70 -3.40
CA SER A 463 16.62 -10.18 -3.92
C SER A 463 17.29 -11.26 -3.07
N SER A 464 17.06 -11.30 -1.76
CA SER A 464 17.62 -12.34 -0.88
C SER A 464 17.21 -13.76 -1.30
N ARG A 465 16.03 -13.93 -1.91
CA ARG A 465 15.57 -15.22 -2.48
C ARG A 465 16.50 -15.78 -3.56
N LEU A 466 17.23 -14.90 -4.26
CA LEU A 466 18.13 -15.25 -5.35
C LEU A 466 19.59 -15.38 -4.88
N HIS A 467 19.89 -15.01 -3.64
CA HIS A 467 21.25 -14.90 -3.13
C HIS A 467 21.38 -15.50 -1.71
N PRO A 468 21.68 -16.80 -1.58
CA PRO A 468 21.79 -17.48 -0.28
C PRO A 468 22.76 -16.79 0.69
N GLY A 469 23.94 -16.37 0.23
CA GLY A 469 24.92 -15.67 1.07
C GLY A 469 24.45 -14.32 1.61
N MET A 470 23.55 -13.62 0.89
CA MET A 470 22.94 -12.38 1.39
C MET A 470 22.00 -12.68 2.57
N THR A 471 21.27 -13.79 2.50
CA THR A 471 20.37 -14.22 3.58
C THR A 471 21.17 -14.54 4.85
N GLU A 472 22.34 -15.16 4.72
CA GLU A 472 23.24 -15.42 5.86
C GLU A 472 23.74 -14.11 6.50
N TRP A 473 24.11 -13.11 5.68
CA TRP A 473 24.52 -11.79 6.21
C TRP A 473 23.38 -11.09 6.95
N ILE A 474 22.16 -11.10 6.40
CA ILE A 474 20.98 -10.48 7.03
C ILE A 474 20.70 -11.14 8.39
N ARG A 475 20.71 -12.48 8.46
CA ARG A 475 20.53 -13.23 9.72
C ARG A 475 21.61 -12.87 10.74
N SER A 476 22.87 -12.92 10.34
CA SER A 476 24.00 -12.59 11.22
C SER A 476 23.93 -11.16 11.74
N TYR A 477 23.51 -10.21 10.91
CA TYR A 477 23.32 -8.82 11.29
C TYR A 477 22.19 -8.67 12.32
N TYR A 478 21.04 -9.32 12.10
CA TYR A 478 19.92 -9.29 13.04
C TYR A 478 20.22 -9.99 14.36
N ASP A 479 20.90 -11.15 14.34
CA ASP A 479 21.34 -11.84 15.55
C ASP A 479 22.31 -10.99 16.38
N SER A 480 23.27 -10.33 15.71
CA SER A 480 24.23 -9.44 16.36
C SER A 480 23.52 -8.22 16.97
N CYS A 481 22.61 -7.60 16.22
CA CYS A 481 21.81 -6.49 16.72
C CYS A 481 20.92 -6.88 17.90
N ARG A 482 20.32 -8.07 17.84
CA ARG A 482 19.51 -8.62 18.94
C ARG A 482 20.35 -8.89 20.18
N SER A 483 21.56 -9.41 20.01
CA SER A 483 22.49 -9.62 21.13
C SER A 483 22.97 -8.29 21.74
N ARG A 484 23.16 -7.26 20.92
CA ARG A 484 23.72 -5.97 21.36
C ARG A 484 22.68 -5.02 21.93
N PHE A 485 21.54 -4.93 21.26
CA PHE A 485 20.50 -3.95 21.54
C PHE A 485 19.23 -4.59 22.13
N GLY A 486 19.08 -5.91 22.05
CA GLY A 486 17.84 -6.62 22.40
C GLY A 486 16.92 -6.80 21.18
N ALA A 487 15.90 -7.63 21.35
CA ALA A 487 14.84 -7.81 20.35
C ALA A 487 14.10 -6.49 20.06
N PRO A 488 13.55 -6.31 18.86
CA PRO A 488 12.74 -5.13 18.57
C PRO A 488 11.49 -5.15 19.44
N THR A 489 11.04 -3.97 19.86
CA THR A 489 9.72 -3.84 20.48
C THR A 489 8.69 -4.09 19.39
N PRO A 490 7.72 -5.01 19.59
CA PRO A 490 6.64 -5.20 18.64
C PRO A 490 5.95 -3.86 18.37
N PRO A 491 5.61 -3.54 17.12
CA PRO A 491 4.86 -2.33 16.84
C PRO A 491 3.52 -2.38 17.59
N VAL A 492 3.13 -1.26 18.19
CA VAL A 492 1.79 -1.09 18.72
C VAL A 492 0.83 -1.17 17.54
N VAL A 493 -0.08 -2.14 17.57
CA VAL A 493 -1.13 -2.27 16.57
C VAL A 493 -2.30 -1.40 17.03
N ARG A 494 -2.78 -0.51 16.16
CA ARG A 494 -3.98 0.29 16.45
C ARG A 494 -5.21 -0.32 15.82
N VAL A 495 -6.37 -0.04 16.39
CA VAL A 495 -7.66 -0.45 15.84
C VAL A 495 -7.83 0.03 14.39
N GLY A 496 -7.42 1.26 14.09
CA GLY A 496 -7.46 1.82 12.73
C GLY A 496 -6.62 1.07 11.71
N ASP A 497 -5.48 0.49 12.13
CA ASP A 497 -4.62 -0.30 11.25
C ASP A 497 -5.30 -1.61 10.84
N GLU A 498 -5.92 -2.31 11.81
CA GLU A 498 -6.66 -3.54 11.53
C GLU A 498 -7.96 -3.28 10.75
N VAL A 499 -8.65 -2.17 10.99
CA VAL A 499 -9.85 -1.78 10.21
C VAL A 499 -9.50 -1.50 8.76
N ARG A 500 -8.40 -0.78 8.47
CA ARG A 500 -7.95 -0.57 7.08
C ARG A 500 -7.62 -1.90 6.41
N ARG A 501 -6.83 -2.75 7.09
CA ARG A 501 -6.49 -4.09 6.59
C ARG A 501 -7.74 -4.94 6.33
N ALA A 502 -8.70 -4.92 7.25
CA ALA A 502 -9.97 -5.63 7.09
C ALA A 502 -10.76 -5.10 5.88
N THR A 503 -10.85 -3.78 5.72
CA THR A 503 -11.53 -3.13 4.60
C THR A 503 -10.93 -3.55 3.26
N GLU A 504 -9.60 -3.56 3.16
CA GLU A 504 -8.87 -4.01 1.97
C GLU A 504 -9.17 -5.49 1.66
N ARG A 505 -9.05 -6.36 2.67
CA ARG A 505 -9.33 -7.80 2.53
C ARG A 505 -10.76 -8.08 2.08
N LEU A 506 -11.74 -7.38 2.65
CA LEU A 506 -13.15 -7.52 2.29
C LEU A 506 -13.43 -6.96 0.88
N SER A 507 -12.77 -5.86 0.50
CA SER A 507 -12.87 -5.30 -0.86
C SER A 507 -12.34 -6.28 -1.92
N GLN A 508 -11.19 -6.92 -1.65
CA GLN A 508 -10.65 -7.97 -2.50
C GLN A 508 -11.59 -9.17 -2.64
N ALA A 509 -12.26 -9.54 -1.54
CA ALA A 509 -13.30 -10.57 -1.52
C ALA A 509 -14.64 -10.12 -2.15
N ARG A 510 -14.71 -8.91 -2.71
CA ARG A 510 -15.88 -8.28 -3.34
C ARG A 510 -17.09 -8.14 -2.43
N VAL A 511 -16.86 -8.06 -1.12
CA VAL A 511 -17.93 -7.75 -0.15
C VAL A 511 -18.51 -6.38 -0.51
N TRP A 512 -19.84 -6.24 -0.47
CA TRP A 512 -20.49 -4.99 -0.87
C TRP A 512 -20.21 -3.81 0.06
N THR A 513 -20.06 -4.07 1.35
CA THR A 513 -19.92 -3.06 2.41
C THR A 513 -18.61 -3.24 3.19
N PRO A 514 -17.44 -3.25 2.54
CA PRO A 514 -16.20 -3.69 3.16
C PRO A 514 -15.79 -2.81 4.36
N GLY A 515 -15.91 -1.48 4.26
CA GLY A 515 -15.60 -0.56 5.35
C GLY A 515 -16.55 -0.67 6.54
N PRO A 516 -17.89 -0.55 6.32
CA PRO A 516 -18.87 -0.77 7.38
C PRO A 516 -18.75 -2.15 8.05
N ASP A 517 -18.55 -3.22 7.27
CA ASP A 517 -18.38 -4.56 7.80
C ASP A 517 -17.08 -4.67 8.63
N ALA A 518 -15.97 -4.07 8.18
CA ALA A 518 -14.72 -4.03 8.94
C ALA A 518 -14.88 -3.34 10.30
N LEU A 519 -15.57 -2.19 10.35
CA LEU A 519 -15.86 -1.48 11.60
C LEU A 519 -16.77 -2.31 12.52
N ALA A 520 -17.82 -2.94 11.97
CA ALA A 520 -18.73 -3.77 12.74
C ALA A 520 -18.03 -5.02 13.31
N LEU A 521 -17.15 -5.65 12.54
CA LEU A 521 -16.34 -6.78 12.99
C LEU A 521 -15.30 -6.36 14.04
N ALA A 522 -14.69 -5.17 13.90
CA ALA A 522 -13.76 -4.64 14.90
C ALA A 522 -14.47 -4.36 16.23
N ALA A 523 -15.61 -3.67 16.20
CA ALA A 523 -16.43 -3.45 17.40
C ALA A 523 -16.84 -4.79 18.04
N HIS A 524 -17.21 -5.80 17.24
CA HIS A 524 -17.54 -7.12 17.75
C HIS A 524 -16.34 -7.86 18.37
N ALA A 525 -15.16 -7.80 17.73
CA ALA A 525 -13.95 -8.45 18.23
C ALA A 525 -13.48 -7.87 19.58
N LEU A 526 -13.67 -6.56 19.75
CA LEU A 526 -13.41 -5.79 20.98
C LEU A 526 -14.54 -5.89 22.01
N GLU A 527 -15.56 -6.72 21.77
CA GLU A 527 -16.71 -6.94 22.67
C GLU A 527 -17.50 -5.65 22.98
N LEU A 528 -17.51 -4.70 22.04
CA LEU A 528 -18.26 -3.44 22.12
C LEU A 528 -19.70 -3.60 21.61
N SER A 529 -20.54 -2.62 21.93
CA SER A 529 -21.92 -2.58 21.44
C SER A 529 -21.98 -2.33 19.91
N PRO A 530 -23.05 -2.75 19.22
CA PRO A 530 -23.29 -2.43 17.80
C PRO A 530 -23.01 -0.98 17.43
N GLU A 531 -23.52 -0.07 18.25
CA GLU A 531 -23.55 1.37 18.02
C GLU A 531 -22.15 1.98 18.11
N ALA A 532 -21.22 1.32 18.82
CA ALA A 532 -19.85 1.75 18.96
C ALA A 532 -19.05 1.66 17.64
N ALA A 533 -19.53 0.91 16.64
CA ALA A 533 -18.85 0.81 15.34
C ALA A 533 -18.73 2.17 14.62
N GLU A 534 -19.70 3.07 14.82
CA GLU A 534 -19.71 4.41 14.21
C GLU A 534 -18.76 5.40 14.92
N THR A 535 -18.43 5.12 16.19
CA THR A 535 -17.61 5.99 17.05
C THR A 535 -16.37 5.26 17.56
N LEU A 536 -15.89 4.28 16.80
CA LEU A 536 -14.75 3.45 17.19
C LEU A 536 -13.48 4.30 17.27
N ASP A 537 -12.77 4.24 18.40
CA ASP A 537 -11.49 4.92 18.55
C ASP A 537 -10.42 4.21 17.72
N LEU A 538 -10.13 4.74 16.54
CA LEU A 538 -9.15 4.17 15.61
C LEU A 538 -7.71 4.33 16.10
N ASP A 539 -7.45 5.22 17.05
CA ASP A 539 -6.13 5.44 17.63
C ASP A 539 -5.88 4.53 18.84
N ALA A 540 -6.91 3.86 19.36
CA ALA A 540 -6.75 2.92 20.47
C ALA A 540 -5.82 1.74 20.10
N GLU A 541 -5.04 1.29 21.07
CA GLU A 541 -4.25 0.06 20.94
C GLU A 541 -5.19 -1.14 20.96
N ILE A 542 -4.93 -2.13 20.09
CA ILE A 542 -5.65 -3.40 20.07
C ILE A 542 -4.76 -4.51 20.65
N ALA A 543 -5.31 -5.33 21.56
CA ALA A 543 -4.58 -6.44 22.12
C ALA A 543 -4.32 -7.52 21.04
N PRO A 544 -3.19 -8.26 21.09
CA PRO A 544 -2.88 -9.30 20.11
C PRO A 544 -3.98 -10.35 19.91
N GLU A 545 -4.68 -10.72 20.99
CA GLU A 545 -5.79 -11.67 20.98
C GLU A 545 -7.03 -11.11 20.26
N GLU A 546 -7.32 -9.83 20.48
CA GLU A 546 -8.42 -9.10 19.82
C GLU A 546 -8.16 -8.93 18.33
N ALA A 547 -6.94 -8.54 17.96
CA ALA A 547 -6.51 -8.45 16.57
C ALA A 547 -6.61 -9.83 15.89
N THR A 548 -6.21 -10.91 16.57
CA THR A 548 -6.34 -12.28 16.06
C THR A 548 -7.81 -12.67 15.84
N ARG A 549 -8.69 -12.33 16.79
CA ARG A 549 -10.14 -12.56 16.66
C ARG A 549 -10.74 -11.78 15.50
N LEU A 550 -10.41 -10.50 15.36
CA LEU A 550 -10.85 -9.65 14.25
C LEU A 550 -10.44 -10.26 12.91
N ARG A 551 -9.17 -10.63 12.75
CA ARG A 551 -8.65 -11.25 11.52
C ARG A 551 -9.41 -12.53 11.16
N ALA A 552 -9.67 -13.40 12.13
CA ALA A 552 -10.44 -14.63 11.90
C ALA A 552 -11.90 -14.36 11.47
N LEU A 553 -12.53 -13.32 12.02
CA LEU A 553 -13.87 -12.89 11.60
C LEU A 553 -13.85 -12.33 10.18
N VAL A 554 -12.85 -11.51 9.85
CA VAL A 554 -12.64 -10.93 8.52
C VAL A 554 -12.43 -12.02 7.48
N ASP A 555 -11.66 -13.06 7.79
CA ASP A 555 -11.44 -14.18 6.87
C ASP A 555 -12.75 -14.93 6.57
N ARG A 556 -13.56 -15.22 7.59
CA ARG A 556 -14.89 -15.82 7.37
C ARG A 556 -15.81 -14.89 6.60
N ARG A 557 -15.72 -13.58 6.83
CA ARG A 557 -16.50 -12.60 6.08
C ARG A 557 -16.07 -12.52 4.62
N ALA A 558 -14.77 -12.66 4.34
CA ALA A 558 -14.21 -12.76 3.00
C ALA A 558 -14.68 -14.04 2.29
N ASP A 559 -14.91 -15.14 3.02
CA ASP A 559 -15.61 -16.35 2.54
C ASP A 559 -17.14 -16.16 2.36
N ARG A 560 -17.60 -14.91 2.40
CA ARG A 560 -18.98 -14.48 2.19
C ARG A 560 -19.96 -14.96 3.27
N VAL A 561 -19.49 -15.35 4.47
CA VAL A 561 -20.40 -15.60 5.59
C VAL A 561 -21.12 -14.28 5.95
N PRO A 562 -22.46 -14.25 6.12
CA PRO A 562 -23.19 -13.04 6.51
C PRO A 562 -22.62 -12.38 7.77
N LEU A 563 -22.53 -11.04 7.76
CA LEU A 563 -22.04 -10.27 8.92
C LEU A 563 -22.85 -10.58 10.18
N GLU A 564 -24.16 -10.76 10.02
CA GLU A 564 -25.11 -11.03 11.09
C GLU A 564 -24.88 -12.42 11.71
N TYR A 565 -24.41 -13.39 10.93
CA TYR A 565 -24.02 -14.71 11.46
C TYR A 565 -22.70 -14.64 12.22
N LEU A 566 -21.79 -13.76 11.82
CA LEU A 566 -20.51 -13.56 12.49
C LEU A 566 -20.66 -12.81 13.81
N THR A 567 -21.54 -11.80 13.84
CA THR A 567 -21.85 -11.01 15.03
C THR A 567 -22.95 -11.61 15.90
N GLY A 568 -23.69 -12.61 15.39
CA GLY A 568 -24.79 -13.31 16.04
C GLY A 568 -26.09 -12.50 16.15
N ARG A 569 -26.22 -11.40 15.40
CA ARG A 569 -27.32 -10.45 15.56
C ARG A 569 -27.73 -9.73 14.27
N ALA A 570 -29.02 -9.43 14.17
CA ALA A 570 -29.62 -8.55 13.17
C ALA A 570 -30.53 -7.53 13.89
N THR A 571 -30.86 -6.43 13.21
CA THR A 571 -31.74 -5.39 13.77
C THR A 571 -32.92 -5.15 12.83
N LEU A 572 -34.13 -5.11 13.39
CA LEU A 572 -35.35 -4.70 12.68
C LEU A 572 -36.21 -3.85 13.63
N PHE A 573 -36.63 -2.65 13.21
CA PHE A 573 -37.33 -1.65 14.04
C PHE A 573 -36.61 -1.35 15.36
N GLY A 574 -35.27 -1.34 15.35
CA GLY A 574 -34.45 -1.17 16.56
C GLY A 574 -34.55 -2.34 17.56
N LEU A 575 -35.16 -3.47 17.19
CA LEU A 575 -35.15 -4.72 17.95
C LEU A 575 -33.91 -5.53 17.58
N ALA A 576 -33.05 -5.81 18.57
CA ALA A 576 -31.87 -6.65 18.38
C ALA A 576 -32.25 -8.12 18.45
N LEU A 577 -32.28 -8.77 17.28
CA LEU A 577 -32.65 -10.16 17.07
C LEU A 577 -31.39 -11.02 17.02
N GLU A 578 -31.40 -12.14 17.74
CA GLU A 578 -30.42 -13.19 17.59
C GLU A 578 -30.68 -13.95 16.29
N VAL A 579 -29.61 -14.19 15.52
CA VAL A 579 -29.63 -14.93 14.24
C VAL A 579 -28.35 -15.76 14.10
N GLY A 580 -28.38 -16.74 13.20
CA GLY A 580 -27.22 -17.57 12.88
C GLY A 580 -27.54 -18.61 11.82
N GLN A 581 -26.67 -19.61 11.67
CA GLN A 581 -26.84 -20.65 10.65
C GLN A 581 -28.21 -21.33 10.78
N GLY A 582 -28.93 -21.44 9.66
CA GLY A 582 -30.24 -22.10 9.62
C GLY A 582 -31.45 -21.16 9.66
N VAL A 583 -31.25 -19.84 9.77
CA VAL A 583 -32.33 -18.85 9.70
C VAL A 583 -32.02 -17.72 8.71
N PHE A 584 -33.03 -17.27 7.96
CA PHE A 584 -32.88 -16.11 7.06
C PHE A 584 -32.55 -14.84 7.85
N VAL A 585 -31.62 -14.03 7.34
CA VAL A 585 -31.22 -12.78 7.98
C VAL A 585 -32.28 -11.70 7.72
N PRO A 586 -32.95 -11.16 8.75
CA PRO A 586 -33.95 -10.11 8.60
C PRO A 586 -33.39 -8.88 7.89
N ARG A 587 -34.19 -8.26 7.02
CA ARG A 587 -33.78 -7.12 6.20
C ARG A 587 -34.56 -5.87 6.61
N VAL A 588 -33.88 -4.72 6.56
CA VAL A 588 -34.49 -3.40 6.79
C VAL A 588 -35.65 -3.13 5.82
N HIS A 589 -35.66 -3.76 4.64
CA HIS A 589 -36.75 -3.65 3.66
C HIS A 589 -38.12 -4.05 4.23
N SER A 590 -38.15 -5.00 5.16
CA SER A 590 -39.40 -5.42 5.83
C SER A 590 -40.00 -4.32 6.72
N GLU A 591 -39.21 -3.29 7.10
CA GLU A 591 -39.72 -2.18 7.91
C GLU A 591 -40.74 -1.32 7.14
N ALA A 592 -40.46 -1.04 5.86
CA ALA A 592 -41.37 -0.30 5.00
C ALA A 592 -42.69 -1.08 4.81
N MET A 593 -42.61 -2.38 4.53
CA MET A 593 -43.78 -3.25 4.39
C MET A 593 -44.65 -3.25 5.64
N VAL A 594 -44.06 -3.48 6.82
CA VAL A 594 -44.80 -3.53 8.08
C VAL A 594 -45.43 -2.18 8.40
N THR A 595 -44.72 -1.07 8.15
CA THR A 595 -45.23 0.28 8.37
C THR A 595 -46.47 0.56 7.52
N ASP A 596 -46.41 0.28 6.23
CA ASP A 596 -47.53 0.50 5.31
C ASP A 596 -48.69 -0.45 5.59
N ALA A 597 -48.41 -1.70 5.97
CA ALA A 597 -49.43 -2.65 6.37
C ALA A 597 -50.22 -2.15 7.58
N LEU A 598 -49.50 -1.73 8.64
CA LEU A 598 -50.11 -1.22 9.86
C LEU A 598 -50.91 0.07 9.63
N ALA A 599 -50.44 0.95 8.74
CA ALA A 599 -51.16 2.17 8.36
C ALA A 599 -52.52 1.89 7.69
N ARG A 600 -52.68 0.70 7.10
CA ARG A 600 -53.94 0.26 6.48
C ARG A 600 -54.88 -0.49 7.44
N THR A 601 -54.43 -0.79 8.66
CA THR A 601 -55.27 -1.41 9.70
C THR A 601 -56.00 -0.38 10.55
N ALA A 602 -57.15 -0.75 11.14
CA ALA A 602 -57.80 0.09 12.15
C ALA A 602 -56.87 0.29 13.36
N PRO A 603 -56.82 1.46 14.02
CA PRO A 603 -55.98 1.70 15.21
C PRO A 603 -56.31 0.76 16.40
N GLY A 604 -55.32 0.44 17.24
CA GLY A 604 -55.49 -0.38 18.46
C GLY A 604 -54.85 -1.77 18.41
N ALA A 605 -55.24 -2.66 19.34
CA ALA A 605 -54.81 -4.05 19.32
C ALA A 605 -55.41 -4.79 18.12
N LEU A 606 -54.65 -5.71 17.52
CA LEU A 606 -55.08 -6.49 16.36
C LEU A 606 -54.70 -7.96 16.50
N HIS A 607 -55.36 -8.80 15.70
CA HIS A 607 -55.03 -10.20 15.53
C HIS A 607 -54.22 -10.38 14.24
N ALA A 608 -52.92 -10.64 14.35
CA ALA A 608 -52.02 -10.77 13.20
C ALA A 608 -51.47 -12.18 13.02
N VAL A 609 -51.19 -12.54 11.77
CA VAL A 609 -50.44 -13.73 11.39
C VAL A 609 -49.25 -13.32 10.53
N ASP A 610 -48.06 -13.82 10.86
CA ASP A 610 -46.84 -13.64 10.07
C ASP A 610 -46.45 -14.98 9.44
N LEU A 611 -46.65 -15.12 8.13
CA LEU A 611 -46.33 -16.33 7.37
C LEU A 611 -44.87 -16.30 6.92
N CYS A 612 -44.17 -17.43 7.04
CA CYS A 612 -42.71 -17.52 6.84
C CYS A 612 -41.97 -16.59 7.82
N THR A 613 -42.31 -16.69 9.11
CA THR A 613 -41.88 -15.75 10.16
C THR A 613 -40.37 -15.79 10.44
N GLY A 614 -39.67 -16.85 10.03
CA GLY A 614 -38.23 -16.98 10.21
C GLY A 614 -37.81 -16.84 11.67
N SER A 615 -36.90 -15.91 11.95
CA SER A 615 -36.43 -15.57 13.30
C SER A 615 -37.46 -14.79 14.15
N GLY A 616 -38.72 -14.71 13.71
CA GLY A 616 -39.80 -13.97 14.36
C GLY A 616 -39.73 -12.46 14.17
N ALA A 617 -38.91 -11.97 13.23
CA ALA A 617 -38.56 -10.55 13.14
C ALA A 617 -39.78 -9.65 12.89
N ILE A 618 -40.59 -9.97 11.88
CA ILE A 618 -41.79 -9.22 11.52
C ILE A 618 -42.88 -9.39 12.59
N ALA A 619 -43.14 -10.61 13.05
CA ALA A 619 -44.10 -10.88 14.12
C ALA A 619 -43.82 -10.07 15.40
N LEU A 620 -42.56 -10.01 15.84
CA LEU A 620 -42.15 -9.25 17.02
C LEU A 620 -42.23 -7.75 16.79
N ALA A 621 -41.87 -7.27 15.60
CA ALA A 621 -42.04 -5.86 15.22
C ALA A 621 -43.50 -5.42 15.25
N VAL A 622 -44.42 -6.22 14.68
CA VAL A 622 -45.87 -5.96 14.74
C VAL A 622 -46.34 -5.91 16.20
N GLY A 623 -45.90 -6.88 17.03
CA GLY A 623 -46.24 -6.91 18.46
C GLY A 623 -45.72 -5.70 19.25
N ALA A 624 -44.54 -5.16 18.88
CA ALA A 624 -43.95 -3.97 19.49
C ALA A 624 -44.67 -2.68 19.06
N LEU A 625 -45.01 -2.57 17.78
CA LEU A 625 -45.65 -1.38 17.20
C LEU A 625 -47.15 -1.30 17.51
N ARG A 626 -47.80 -2.41 17.87
CA ARG A 626 -49.23 -2.49 18.21
C ARG A 626 -49.46 -3.16 19.56
N PRO A 627 -49.28 -2.44 20.69
CA PRO A 627 -49.49 -2.99 22.03
C PRO A 627 -50.88 -3.63 22.22
N GLY A 628 -50.94 -4.71 22.99
CA GLY A 628 -52.13 -5.50 23.27
C GLY A 628 -52.53 -6.48 22.17
N SER A 629 -51.78 -6.56 21.06
CA SER A 629 -52.08 -7.44 19.94
C SER A 629 -51.82 -8.91 20.26
N THR A 630 -52.45 -9.79 19.47
CA THR A 630 -52.13 -11.22 19.45
C THR A 630 -51.53 -11.54 18.08
N VAL A 631 -50.27 -11.98 18.06
CA VAL A 631 -49.51 -12.23 16.82
C VAL A 631 -49.08 -13.69 16.79
N THR A 632 -49.39 -14.38 15.68
CA THR A 632 -48.98 -15.76 15.44
C THR A 632 -47.98 -15.81 14.29
N GLY A 633 -46.72 -16.13 14.56
CA GLY A 633 -45.74 -16.41 13.53
C GLY A 633 -45.76 -17.88 13.12
N VAL A 634 -45.69 -18.16 11.82
CA VAL A 634 -45.66 -19.52 11.27
C VAL A 634 -44.42 -19.70 10.42
N ASP A 635 -43.67 -20.77 10.67
CA ASP A 635 -42.56 -21.19 9.80
C ASP A 635 -42.55 -22.71 9.63
N LEU A 636 -41.95 -23.20 8.55
CA LEU A 636 -41.73 -24.62 8.32
C LEU A 636 -40.49 -25.13 9.07
N SER A 637 -39.52 -24.26 9.31
CA SER A 637 -38.22 -24.62 9.91
C SER A 637 -38.23 -24.56 11.42
N ASP A 638 -38.03 -25.71 12.06
CA ASP A 638 -37.84 -25.79 13.52
C ASP A 638 -36.64 -24.93 13.99
N THR A 639 -35.57 -24.85 13.19
CA THR A 639 -34.40 -24.03 13.52
C THR A 639 -34.73 -22.54 13.52
N ALA A 640 -35.52 -22.07 12.55
CA ALA A 640 -35.96 -20.68 12.51
C ALA A 640 -36.86 -20.34 13.71
N LEU A 641 -37.79 -21.23 14.06
CA LEU A 641 -38.68 -21.08 15.20
C LEU A 641 -37.93 -21.07 16.54
N ASP A 642 -36.85 -21.84 16.68
CA ASP A 642 -35.98 -21.79 17.87
C ASP A 642 -35.34 -20.40 18.05
N TYR A 643 -34.95 -19.73 16.96
CA TYR A 643 -34.52 -18.33 17.02
C TYR A 643 -35.68 -17.40 17.38
N ALA A 644 -36.85 -17.59 16.77
CA ALA A 644 -38.05 -16.78 17.04
C ALA A 644 -38.47 -16.81 18.52
N VAL A 645 -38.50 -17.99 19.12
CA VAL A 645 -38.83 -18.18 20.55
C VAL A 645 -37.79 -17.51 21.45
N ARG A 646 -36.50 -17.65 21.16
CA ARG A 646 -35.44 -16.98 21.93
C ARG A 646 -35.51 -15.46 21.81
N ASN A 647 -35.77 -14.95 20.62
CA ASN A 647 -35.96 -13.53 20.37
C ASN A 647 -37.16 -12.96 21.13
N ALA A 648 -38.30 -13.66 21.13
CA ALA A 648 -39.46 -13.25 21.91
C ALA A 648 -39.18 -13.22 23.43
N ALA A 649 -38.48 -14.24 23.96
CA ALA A 649 -38.11 -14.26 25.37
C ALA A 649 -37.20 -13.07 25.73
N LYS A 650 -36.17 -12.82 24.91
CA LYS A 650 -35.22 -11.71 25.09
C LYS A 650 -35.87 -10.33 24.97
N LEU A 651 -36.89 -10.19 24.13
CA LEU A 651 -37.59 -8.93 23.85
C LEU A 651 -38.89 -8.76 24.64
N SER A 652 -39.20 -9.64 25.60
CA SER A 652 -40.44 -9.60 26.39
C SER A 652 -40.69 -8.25 27.11
N GLY A 653 -39.64 -7.52 27.49
CA GLY A 653 -39.75 -6.17 28.07
C GLY A 653 -39.98 -5.04 27.05
N ARG A 654 -39.86 -5.32 25.74
CA ARG A 654 -40.05 -4.34 24.65
C ARG A 654 -41.29 -4.63 23.79
N VAL A 655 -41.89 -5.81 23.94
CA VAL A 655 -43.05 -6.27 23.16
C VAL A 655 -44.22 -6.48 24.11
N ASP A 656 -45.12 -5.49 24.21
CA ASP A 656 -46.35 -5.56 25.03
C ASP A 656 -47.50 -6.22 24.25
N SER A 657 -47.27 -7.43 23.74
CA SER A 657 -48.22 -8.20 22.93
C SER A 657 -48.05 -9.70 23.16
N ARG A 658 -49.09 -10.49 22.87
CA ARG A 658 -49.01 -11.96 22.91
C ARG A 658 -48.50 -12.48 21.58
N VAL A 659 -47.19 -12.76 21.51
CA VAL A 659 -46.55 -13.32 20.31
C VAL A 659 -46.29 -14.81 20.53
N ALA A 660 -46.79 -15.65 19.63
CA ALA A 660 -46.58 -17.10 19.65
C ALA A 660 -46.10 -17.59 18.28
N PHE A 661 -45.35 -18.70 18.27
CA PHE A 661 -44.79 -19.28 17.06
C PHE A 661 -45.24 -20.74 16.90
N ILE A 662 -45.59 -21.12 15.68
CA ILE A 662 -46.14 -22.44 15.37
C ILE A 662 -45.43 -23.01 14.14
N ALA A 663 -45.02 -24.27 14.20
CA ALA A 663 -44.52 -25.00 13.04
C ALA A 663 -45.67 -25.32 12.06
N GLY A 664 -45.51 -24.94 10.80
CA GLY A 664 -46.53 -25.15 9.79
C GLY A 664 -46.08 -24.89 8.36
N ASP A 665 -46.54 -25.76 7.45
CA ASP A 665 -46.37 -25.59 6.00
C ASP A 665 -47.50 -24.71 5.44
N ILE A 666 -47.16 -23.56 4.87
CA ILE A 666 -48.12 -22.62 4.27
C ILE A 666 -48.82 -23.18 3.03
N THR A 667 -48.29 -24.24 2.42
CA THR A 667 -48.96 -24.95 1.33
C THR A 667 -50.12 -25.82 1.86
N GLY A 668 -50.14 -26.13 3.16
CA GLY A 668 -51.18 -26.94 3.81
C GLY A 668 -52.59 -26.34 3.71
N PRO A 669 -53.61 -27.09 3.27
CA PRO A 669 -54.97 -26.57 3.07
C PRO A 669 -55.71 -26.20 4.37
N GLY A 670 -55.28 -26.71 5.53
CA GLY A 670 -55.89 -26.47 6.84
C GLY A 670 -55.03 -25.68 7.85
N LEU A 671 -53.93 -25.06 7.39
CA LEU A 671 -53.05 -24.28 8.26
C LEU A 671 -53.85 -23.20 9.02
N LEU A 672 -53.78 -23.18 10.35
CA LEU A 672 -54.50 -22.21 11.19
C LEU A 672 -56.02 -22.15 10.96
N ALA A 673 -56.68 -23.25 10.57
CA ALA A 673 -58.13 -23.27 10.27
C ALA A 673 -59.03 -22.71 11.40
N SER A 674 -58.60 -22.76 12.65
CA SER A 674 -59.33 -22.15 13.78
C SER A 674 -59.37 -20.62 13.76
N MET A 675 -58.56 -19.99 12.90
CA MET A 675 -58.44 -18.53 12.77
C MET A 675 -59.11 -17.99 11.49
N ASP A 676 -59.78 -18.84 10.71
CA ASP A 676 -60.44 -18.45 9.46
C ASP A 676 -61.44 -17.31 9.67
N GLY A 677 -61.23 -16.18 8.99
CA GLY A 677 -62.07 -14.99 9.11
C GLY A 677 -61.99 -14.25 10.43
N SER A 678 -60.88 -14.38 11.14
CA SER A 678 -60.65 -13.73 12.44
C SER A 678 -59.36 -12.92 12.52
N VAL A 679 -58.59 -12.86 11.44
CA VAL A 679 -57.28 -12.18 11.38
C VAL A 679 -57.44 -10.81 10.74
N ASP A 680 -56.89 -9.78 11.36
CA ASP A 680 -56.94 -8.39 10.87
C ASP A 680 -55.78 -8.07 9.92
N LEU A 681 -54.62 -8.71 10.12
CA LEU A 681 -53.40 -8.50 9.35
C LEU A 681 -52.67 -9.82 9.07
N VAL A 682 -52.32 -10.06 7.81
CA VAL A 682 -51.35 -11.08 7.42
C VAL A 682 -50.11 -10.40 6.84
N THR A 683 -48.95 -10.67 7.40
CA THR A 683 -47.65 -10.32 6.82
C THR A 683 -46.96 -11.57 6.28
N ALA A 684 -46.14 -11.43 5.24
CA ALA A 684 -45.31 -12.52 4.76
C ALA A 684 -44.03 -12.01 4.08
N ASN A 685 -42.89 -12.60 4.43
CA ASN A 685 -41.68 -12.56 3.63
C ASN A 685 -41.37 -13.98 3.14
N PRO A 686 -42.13 -14.50 2.16
CA PRO A 686 -41.93 -15.86 1.70
C PRO A 686 -40.63 -15.94 0.87
N PRO A 687 -40.05 -17.14 0.72
CA PRO A 687 -39.10 -17.39 -0.35
C PRO A 687 -39.70 -16.96 -1.70
N TYR A 688 -38.95 -16.18 -2.48
CA TYR A 688 -39.42 -15.61 -3.76
C TYR A 688 -38.36 -15.57 -4.85
N VAL A 689 -37.18 -16.13 -4.62
CA VAL A 689 -36.11 -16.18 -5.62
C VAL A 689 -36.35 -17.35 -6.58
N PRO A 690 -36.32 -17.15 -7.91
CA PRO A 690 -36.38 -18.26 -8.86
C PRO A 690 -35.21 -19.25 -8.69
N ASP A 691 -35.45 -20.55 -8.82
CA ASP A 691 -34.43 -21.61 -8.67
C ASP A 691 -33.22 -21.44 -9.62
N SER A 692 -33.43 -20.78 -10.76
CA SER A 692 -32.39 -20.53 -11.77
C SER A 692 -31.59 -19.25 -11.54
N LEU A 693 -32.03 -18.37 -10.63
CA LEU A 693 -31.39 -17.08 -10.42
C LEU A 693 -30.15 -17.22 -9.55
N ARG A 694 -28.98 -16.89 -10.11
CA ARG A 694 -27.74 -16.86 -9.35
C ARG A 694 -27.65 -15.58 -8.52
N ILE A 695 -27.78 -15.70 -7.22
CA ILE A 695 -27.60 -14.61 -6.25
C ILE A 695 -26.23 -14.71 -5.55
N PRO A 696 -25.80 -13.66 -4.82
CA PRO A 696 -24.47 -13.66 -4.19
C PRO A 696 -24.30 -14.73 -3.11
N PRO A 697 -23.06 -15.21 -2.88
CA PRO A 697 -22.81 -16.39 -2.03
C PRO A 697 -23.26 -16.23 -0.58
N GLU A 698 -23.21 -15.02 -0.02
CA GLU A 698 -23.75 -14.71 1.32
C GLU A 698 -25.24 -15.01 1.47
N TRP A 699 -25.97 -15.11 0.37
CA TRP A 699 -27.37 -15.49 0.35
C TRP A 699 -27.50 -16.94 -0.12
N ALA A 700 -26.95 -17.27 -1.29
CA ALA A 700 -27.13 -18.60 -1.90
C ALA A 700 -26.48 -19.77 -1.16
N VAL A 701 -25.34 -19.55 -0.49
CA VAL A 701 -24.52 -20.63 0.10
C VAL A 701 -24.73 -20.75 1.61
N HIS A 702 -24.82 -19.61 2.30
CA HIS A 702 -24.80 -19.60 3.77
C HIS A 702 -26.17 -19.57 4.42
N GLN A 703 -27.19 -19.03 3.74
CA GLN A 703 -28.56 -18.99 4.25
C GLN A 703 -29.36 -20.20 3.73
N PRO A 704 -30.42 -20.65 4.43
CA PRO A 704 -31.20 -21.82 4.04
C PRO A 704 -31.83 -21.65 2.66
N ALA A 705 -31.62 -22.61 1.76
CA ALA A 705 -32.17 -22.55 0.40
C ALA A 705 -33.71 -22.48 0.40
N GLU A 706 -34.36 -23.20 1.32
CA GLU A 706 -35.81 -23.18 1.52
C GLU A 706 -36.35 -21.83 2.01
N ALA A 707 -35.51 -20.94 2.53
CA ALA A 707 -35.89 -19.59 2.95
C ALA A 707 -35.70 -18.54 1.83
N ILE A 708 -35.17 -18.96 0.67
CA ILE A 708 -34.77 -18.06 -0.42
C ILE A 708 -35.53 -18.40 -1.69
N TYR A 709 -35.50 -19.67 -2.11
CA TYR A 709 -35.96 -20.09 -3.42
C TYR A 709 -37.41 -20.55 -3.41
N SER A 710 -38.15 -20.24 -4.49
CA SER A 710 -39.56 -20.65 -4.65
C SER A 710 -39.91 -21.00 -6.09
N GLY A 711 -39.47 -22.18 -6.52
CA GLY A 711 -39.83 -22.74 -7.81
C GLY A 711 -39.22 -21.99 -8.99
N TRP A 712 -39.72 -22.28 -10.18
CA TRP A 712 -39.11 -21.79 -11.43
C TRP A 712 -39.22 -20.27 -11.62
N ASP A 713 -40.32 -19.66 -11.17
CA ASP A 713 -40.64 -18.25 -11.37
C ASP A 713 -40.58 -17.42 -10.07
N GLY A 714 -40.31 -18.04 -8.92
CA GLY A 714 -40.31 -17.35 -7.62
C GLY A 714 -41.71 -17.15 -7.02
N LEU A 715 -42.79 -17.66 -7.63
CA LEU A 715 -44.17 -17.31 -7.28
C LEU A 715 -44.96 -18.43 -6.57
N ASP A 716 -44.40 -19.62 -6.39
CA ASP A 716 -45.14 -20.77 -5.84
C ASP A 716 -45.62 -20.53 -4.40
N LEU A 717 -44.75 -19.99 -3.54
CA LEU A 717 -45.13 -19.65 -2.18
C LEU A 717 -45.95 -18.36 -2.11
N ILE A 718 -45.78 -17.41 -3.04
CA ILE A 718 -46.68 -16.25 -3.17
C ILE A 718 -48.13 -16.69 -3.42
N ARG A 719 -48.35 -17.67 -4.31
CA ARG A 719 -49.69 -18.25 -4.56
C ARG A 719 -50.26 -18.90 -3.28
N SER A 720 -49.42 -19.54 -2.48
CA SER A 720 -49.83 -20.14 -1.21
C SER A 720 -50.16 -19.10 -0.14
N VAL A 721 -49.34 -18.05 -0.02
CA VAL A 721 -49.61 -16.88 0.85
C VAL A 721 -50.94 -16.25 0.48
N ALA A 722 -51.19 -15.99 -0.80
CA ALA A 722 -52.46 -15.41 -1.26
C ALA A 722 -53.67 -16.25 -0.83
N ARG A 723 -53.61 -17.57 -1.03
CA ARG A 723 -54.68 -18.51 -0.66
C ARG A 723 -54.92 -18.59 0.85
N VAL A 724 -53.86 -18.72 1.63
CA VAL A 724 -53.96 -18.81 3.10
C VAL A 724 -54.48 -17.49 3.67
N SER A 725 -53.93 -16.37 3.22
CA SER A 725 -54.34 -15.03 3.65
C SER A 725 -55.80 -14.74 3.34
N ALA A 726 -56.28 -15.12 2.14
CA ALA A 726 -57.68 -14.95 1.76
C ALA A 726 -58.67 -15.69 2.68
N ARG A 727 -58.24 -16.80 3.29
CA ARG A 727 -59.04 -17.61 4.23
C ARG A 727 -59.01 -17.02 5.64
N LEU A 728 -57.83 -16.63 6.12
CA LEU A 728 -57.61 -16.14 7.47
C LEU A 728 -58.20 -14.75 7.71
N LEU A 729 -58.07 -13.86 6.73
CA LEU A 729 -58.45 -12.46 6.89
C LEU A 729 -59.96 -12.26 7.06
N THR A 730 -60.31 -11.32 7.96
CA THR A 730 -61.63 -10.69 8.03
C THR A 730 -61.88 -9.87 6.77
N GLU A 731 -63.15 -9.53 6.49
CA GLU A 731 -63.46 -8.56 5.43
C GLU A 731 -62.81 -7.20 5.76
N GLY A 732 -62.11 -6.62 4.79
CA GLY A 732 -61.30 -5.42 4.98
C GLY A 732 -59.95 -5.66 5.69
N GLY A 733 -59.62 -6.89 6.08
CA GLY A 733 -58.32 -7.25 6.64
C GLY A 733 -57.18 -7.04 5.65
N VAL A 734 -55.97 -6.77 6.16
CA VAL A 734 -54.81 -6.36 5.34
C VAL A 734 -53.90 -7.56 5.06
N LEU A 735 -53.48 -7.73 3.81
CA LEU A 735 -52.33 -8.56 3.44
C LEU A 735 -51.16 -7.64 3.09
N ALA A 736 -49.97 -7.97 3.57
CA ALA A 736 -48.70 -7.41 3.12
C ALA A 736 -47.71 -8.54 2.82
N VAL A 737 -47.14 -8.54 1.62
CA VAL A 737 -46.24 -9.61 1.17
C VAL A 737 -45.05 -9.06 0.40
N GLU A 738 -43.84 -9.49 0.75
CA GLU A 738 -42.63 -9.22 -0.01
C GLU A 738 -42.51 -10.15 -1.23
N HIS A 739 -41.91 -9.65 -2.30
CA HIS A 739 -41.68 -10.40 -3.53
C HIS A 739 -40.46 -9.88 -4.30
N TYR A 740 -40.03 -10.66 -5.30
CA TYR A 740 -39.01 -10.24 -6.23
C TYR A 740 -39.50 -9.11 -7.13
N ASP A 741 -38.71 -8.05 -7.33
CA ASP A 741 -39.12 -6.83 -8.02
C ASP A 741 -39.46 -7.04 -9.51
N ALA A 742 -38.84 -8.03 -10.14
CA ALA A 742 -39.07 -8.36 -11.55
C ALA A 742 -40.42 -9.02 -11.84
N VAL A 743 -41.18 -9.45 -10.82
CA VAL A 743 -42.47 -10.17 -10.97
C VAL A 743 -43.67 -9.41 -10.37
N THR A 744 -43.55 -8.08 -10.28
CA THR A 744 -44.57 -7.23 -9.66
C THR A 744 -45.95 -7.44 -10.29
N ASP A 745 -46.06 -7.42 -11.61
CA ASP A 745 -47.34 -7.52 -12.32
C ASP A 745 -48.02 -8.88 -12.08
N GLU A 746 -47.23 -9.96 -12.03
CA GLU A 746 -47.70 -11.32 -11.74
C GLU A 746 -48.21 -11.43 -10.30
N VAL A 747 -47.52 -10.82 -9.33
CA VAL A 747 -47.96 -10.78 -7.93
C VAL A 747 -49.30 -10.02 -7.82
N LEU A 748 -49.43 -8.87 -8.49
CA LEU A 748 -50.68 -8.11 -8.52
C LEU A 748 -51.83 -8.95 -9.10
N ALA A 749 -51.57 -9.70 -10.18
CA ALA A 749 -52.54 -10.59 -10.80
C ALA A 749 -52.94 -11.76 -9.88
N ILE A 750 -51.97 -12.40 -9.20
CA ILE A 750 -52.22 -13.49 -8.25
C ILE A 750 -53.11 -13.03 -7.10
N LEU A 751 -52.81 -11.87 -6.51
CA LEU A 751 -53.60 -11.34 -5.40
C LEU A 751 -55.00 -10.93 -5.83
N THR A 752 -55.14 -10.28 -7.00
CA THR A 752 -56.46 -9.92 -7.54
C THR A 752 -57.30 -11.17 -7.80
N ALA A 753 -56.71 -12.22 -8.39
CA ALA A 753 -57.40 -13.48 -8.64
C ALA A 753 -57.80 -14.23 -7.34
N ALA A 754 -57.07 -14.02 -6.24
CA ALA A 754 -57.41 -14.56 -4.92
C ALA A 754 -58.52 -13.78 -4.18
N GLY A 755 -59.07 -12.74 -4.81
CA GLY A 755 -60.16 -11.92 -4.26
C GLY A 755 -59.68 -10.82 -3.31
N PHE A 756 -58.48 -10.31 -3.52
CA PHE A 756 -58.00 -9.10 -2.86
C PHE A 756 -58.36 -7.85 -3.68
N GLU A 757 -58.67 -6.77 -2.99
CA GLU A 757 -58.96 -5.45 -3.54
C GLU A 757 -57.92 -4.43 -3.08
N ALA A 758 -57.89 -3.25 -3.70
CA ALA A 758 -56.92 -2.19 -3.39
C ALA A 758 -55.48 -2.72 -3.30
N VAL A 759 -55.10 -3.53 -4.29
CA VAL A 759 -53.77 -4.14 -4.42
C VAL A 759 -52.78 -3.07 -4.88
N ILE A 760 -51.84 -2.71 -4.01
CA ILE A 760 -50.90 -1.61 -4.24
C ILE A 760 -49.49 -2.16 -4.08
N SER A 761 -48.68 -2.04 -5.13
CA SER A 761 -47.23 -2.26 -5.06
C SER A 761 -46.54 -1.00 -4.54
N HIS A 762 -45.63 -1.20 -3.61
CA HIS A 762 -44.89 -0.12 -2.93
C HIS A 762 -43.40 -0.22 -3.22
N ARG A 763 -42.72 0.92 -3.10
CA ARG A 763 -41.26 0.99 -3.22
C ARG A 763 -40.63 0.91 -1.83
N ASP A 764 -39.60 0.09 -1.71
CA ASP A 764 -38.77 0.03 -0.50
C ASP A 764 -37.83 1.25 -0.38
N HIS A 765 -36.97 1.24 0.65
CA HIS A 765 -35.98 2.30 0.88
C HIS A 765 -34.98 2.49 -0.26
N ASP A 766 -34.78 1.47 -1.11
CA ASP A 766 -33.90 1.50 -2.28
C ASP A 766 -34.65 1.93 -3.55
N GLY A 767 -35.97 2.16 -3.46
CA GLY A 767 -36.81 2.56 -4.57
C GLY A 767 -37.33 1.40 -5.44
N PHE A 768 -37.13 0.14 -5.05
CA PHE A 768 -37.60 -1.02 -5.81
C PHE A 768 -38.97 -1.49 -5.36
N GLN A 769 -39.78 -1.99 -6.30
CA GLN A 769 -41.10 -2.54 -6.00
C GLN A 769 -40.96 -3.94 -5.39
N ARG A 770 -40.74 -4.03 -4.07
CA ARG A 770 -40.44 -5.30 -3.38
C ARG A 770 -41.52 -5.81 -2.45
N TYR A 771 -42.63 -5.09 -2.30
CA TYR A 771 -43.77 -5.58 -1.53
C TYR A 771 -45.08 -5.01 -2.05
N VAL A 772 -46.14 -5.76 -1.78
CA VAL A 772 -47.52 -5.39 -2.09
C VAL A 772 -48.34 -5.39 -0.82
N THR A 773 -49.22 -4.42 -0.68
CA THR A 773 -50.30 -4.47 0.31
C THR A 773 -51.67 -4.53 -0.37
N ALA A 774 -52.61 -5.28 0.22
CA ALA A 774 -53.96 -5.46 -0.32
C ALA A 774 -55.01 -5.61 0.79
N LEU A 775 -56.28 -5.37 0.47
CA LEU A 775 -57.41 -5.59 1.37
C LEU A 775 -58.20 -6.83 0.98
N ARG A 776 -58.71 -7.54 1.97
CA ARG A 776 -59.63 -8.64 1.72
C ARG A 776 -60.99 -8.09 1.28
N GLY A 777 -61.44 -8.45 0.07
CA GLY A 777 -62.76 -8.08 -0.43
C GLY A 777 -63.92 -8.80 0.28
N PRO A 778 -65.18 -8.41 0.02
CA PRO A 778 -66.36 -9.03 0.62
C PRO A 778 -66.45 -10.52 0.33
N ARG A 779 -66.87 -11.32 1.33
CA ARG A 779 -67.15 -12.74 1.09
C ARG A 779 -68.45 -12.86 0.30
N GLY A 780 -68.32 -13.22 -0.98
CA GLY A 780 -69.46 -13.50 -1.88
C GLY A 780 -70.26 -14.73 -1.49
#